data_AF-A0A5Q2MX37-F1
#
_entry.id   AF-A0A5Q2MX37-F1
#
_cell.length_a   1.000
_cell.length_b   1.000
_cell.length_c   1.000
_cell.angle_alpha   90.00
_cell.angle_beta   90.00
_cell.angle_gamma   90.00
#
_symmetry.space_group_name_H-M   'P 1'
#
loop_
_entity.id
_entity.type
_entity.pdbx_description
1 polymer ?
#
loop_
_entity_poly.entity_id
_entity_poly.type
_entity_poly.pdbx_seq_one_letter_code
_entity_poly.pdbx_strand_id
1 'polypeptide(L)'
;MRRLTALVTSVSLLLFSLLPVAEARWKEGDLLPERVFASAQSLSAGQVLEIEGGKNLFFSNAPEMPTMPGILARADNVISKSGEVRILYSHFNMLIDYSTSKPVNVPAQIGVYFVNDTSRSLDIYYKRLGKGVSKTVDGKMLYIEDRAPQRPGIDTALYYGTELGNKVVADFFASYRQQERLFATVAPGQIAWLSDQVGPLGWAIGMGDFVFRDSHTKEVITLQSLRPGEAVGVRSFIARHSFDLRDFFRDKNNPASVLTLGAGEHLHMRGLFADSISANGVHVEGVSRRKTFTYDSYDDGPQSITVGAHYRMQHLEPAREHYVPTIFANDILRNGVDSYGYVQNGQAVAVKAMNNGSYGTDYDFTFQITGPTVIALQEAKPLHADGSKPFVDMYNQFLTVMLDDDPSQIRTLHFKDPNYHLYYSNFERLQPLGKVKVAYVLDDVGTRNHRLRVMLPPNSYGPFQILLLPLEENQKRPVTVSSLTIEPKEVRILLDDQGKSDPITIAVKITPENAISKLNWSSSRPDIVTINKDGMVQAHAVGEAIITATTEDGKHQSSSRISVESKVLPAESIQLDREQINLAVGGVAQKIRAIILPQEAPQNVSWSSSNEKIATVDQEGTITGHSIGVATITATTADKALQATAQVTVHTPVRDSDFLRALERGSYEEFVTLLEKGANVNARDSQGNSALIKAVLQKDLRKAKALLASGADPAQKNSEAMTALMLAAQLNQSEMVKALLTAQADVNQKNEKMGEWTALFSAVWAGNLDITKILLEAGANPNVRYYEAGKRKEDGWTPLNWAVSQNNLEMTQLLLSRGADPSQRTDGWTALMNASWYGRMDLATVLLQAGARE
;
A
#
# COMPACT_ATOMS: atom_id res chain seq x y z
N MET A 1 22.52 -45.71 17.20
CA MET A 1 22.00 -44.74 16.21
C MET A 1 22.24 -43.30 16.69
N ARG A 2 23.48 -42.78 16.67
CA ARG A 2 23.81 -41.39 17.12
C ARG A 2 24.82 -40.63 16.24
N ARG A 3 25.08 -41.12 15.02
CA ARG A 3 25.96 -40.45 14.02
C ARG A 3 25.31 -40.14 12.66
N LEU A 4 24.09 -40.62 12.39
CA LEU A 4 23.35 -40.26 11.17
C LEU A 4 22.65 -38.90 11.29
N THR A 5 22.06 -38.60 12.46
CA THR A 5 21.25 -37.39 12.68
C THR A 5 22.05 -36.08 12.60
N ALA A 6 23.35 -36.12 12.91
CA ALA A 6 24.22 -34.94 12.87
C ALA A 6 24.61 -34.52 11.44
N LEU A 7 24.61 -35.45 10.47
CA LEU A 7 25.00 -35.15 9.10
C LEU A 7 23.91 -34.38 8.34
N VAL A 8 22.64 -34.53 8.76
CA VAL A 8 21.50 -33.82 8.17
C VAL A 8 21.47 -32.35 8.59
N THR A 9 21.70 -32.05 9.87
CA THR A 9 21.66 -30.65 10.38
C THR A 9 22.80 -29.79 9.85
N SER A 10 24.02 -30.32 9.68
CA SER A 10 25.15 -29.53 9.17
C SER A 10 25.01 -29.13 7.70
N VAL A 11 24.37 -29.95 6.87
CA VAL A 11 24.11 -29.62 5.45
C VAL A 11 23.02 -28.54 5.33
N SER A 12 22.00 -28.58 6.19
CA SER A 12 20.97 -27.52 6.22
C SER A 12 21.49 -26.14 6.64
N LEU A 13 22.58 -26.05 7.43
CA LEU A 13 23.19 -24.75 7.76
C LEU A 13 24.09 -24.21 6.64
N LEU A 14 24.86 -25.05 5.93
CA LEU A 14 25.72 -24.58 4.83
C LEU A 14 24.95 -24.13 3.58
N LEU A 15 23.71 -24.60 3.38
CA LEU A 15 22.87 -24.12 2.26
C LEU A 15 22.21 -22.75 2.51
N PHE A 16 22.27 -22.19 3.73
CA PHE A 16 21.79 -20.83 3.99
C PHE A 16 22.86 -19.74 3.76
N SER A 17 24.15 -20.11 3.63
CA SER A 17 25.26 -19.17 3.42
C SER A 17 25.65 -18.94 1.96
N LEU A 18 24.92 -19.52 0.98
CA LEU A 18 25.19 -19.40 -0.46
C LEU A 18 23.92 -19.18 -1.30
N LEU A 19 22.87 -18.61 -0.71
CA LEU A 19 21.87 -17.87 -1.48
C LEU A 19 22.42 -16.46 -1.76
N PRO A 20 22.28 -15.90 -2.97
CA PRO A 20 22.51 -14.48 -3.15
C PRO A 20 21.51 -13.72 -2.27
N VAL A 21 21.96 -12.64 -1.63
CA VAL A 21 21.06 -11.75 -0.93
C VAL A 21 20.31 -10.94 -1.99
N ALA A 22 19.22 -11.52 -2.51
CA ALA A 22 18.20 -10.78 -3.21
C ALA A 22 17.47 -9.93 -2.15
N GLU A 23 18.06 -8.79 -1.83
CA GLU A 23 17.51 -7.83 -0.86
C GLU A 23 16.10 -7.45 -1.33
N ALA A 24 15.12 -7.90 -0.56
CA ALA A 24 13.73 -7.76 -0.94
C ALA A 24 13.35 -6.28 -0.77
N ARG A 25 13.40 -5.54 -1.88
CA ARG A 25 12.98 -4.14 -1.94
C ARG A 25 11.69 -3.96 -1.13
N TRP A 26 11.78 -3.08 -0.14
CA TRP A 26 10.71 -2.75 0.80
C TRP A 26 9.40 -2.44 0.08
N LYS A 27 8.28 -2.83 0.71
CA LYS A 27 6.93 -2.58 0.24
C LYS A 27 6.07 -2.04 1.37
N GLU A 28 4.97 -1.44 0.96
CA GLU A 28 3.96 -0.93 1.86
C GLU A 28 3.49 -1.98 2.89
N GLY A 29 3.42 -1.58 4.16
CA GLY A 29 3.02 -2.44 5.27
C GLY A 29 4.11 -3.39 5.81
N ASP A 30 5.27 -3.53 5.13
CA ASP A 30 6.40 -4.33 5.62
C ASP A 30 6.90 -3.82 6.97
N LEU A 31 7.25 -4.75 7.86
CA LEU A 31 7.88 -4.44 9.16
C LEU A 31 9.38 -4.26 9.00
N LEU A 32 9.89 -3.08 9.36
CA LEU A 32 11.33 -2.84 9.35
C LEU A 32 12.01 -3.46 10.58
N PRO A 33 13.13 -4.19 10.44
CA PRO A 33 13.93 -4.66 11.56
C PRO A 33 14.57 -3.51 12.33
N GLU A 34 14.64 -3.62 13.66
CA GLU A 34 15.13 -2.56 14.56
C GLU A 34 16.52 -2.00 14.17
N ARG A 35 17.43 -2.87 13.71
CA ARG A 35 18.77 -2.48 13.21
C ARG A 35 18.76 -1.43 12.08
N VAL A 36 17.67 -1.32 11.31
CA VAL A 36 17.55 -0.43 10.14
C VAL A 36 17.20 0.99 10.56
N PHE A 37 16.40 1.15 11.61
CA PHE A 37 15.96 2.46 12.10
C PHE A 37 16.66 2.91 13.40
N ALA A 38 17.31 2.02 14.14
CA ALA A 38 18.05 2.37 15.36
C ALA A 38 19.29 3.25 15.09
N SER A 39 19.77 3.29 13.84
CA SER A 39 20.85 4.17 13.37
C SER A 39 20.36 5.53 12.86
N ALA A 40 19.05 5.81 12.90
CA ALA A 40 18.49 7.03 12.35
C ALA A 40 18.86 8.28 13.18
N GLN A 41 19.43 9.29 12.53
CA GLN A 41 19.66 10.59 13.17
C GLN A 41 18.36 11.40 13.26
N SER A 42 18.39 12.62 13.81
CA SER A 42 17.20 13.43 14.07
C SER A 42 17.16 14.69 13.22
N LEU A 43 16.19 14.79 12.30
CA LEU A 43 15.90 16.02 11.57
C LEU A 43 15.09 17.00 12.43
N SER A 44 14.20 16.50 13.30
CA SER A 44 13.40 17.33 14.22
C SER A 44 14.20 17.98 15.36
N ALA A 45 15.49 17.66 15.50
CA ALA A 45 16.38 18.09 16.58
C ALA A 45 16.32 19.60 16.85
N GLY A 46 15.68 19.99 17.96
CA GLY A 46 15.59 21.39 18.39
C GLY A 46 14.77 22.29 17.45
N GLN A 47 14.10 21.71 16.45
CA GLN A 47 13.31 22.46 15.47
C GLN A 47 11.96 22.89 16.03
N VAL A 48 11.30 23.83 15.34
CA VAL A 48 9.98 24.36 15.68
C VAL A 48 9.01 24.09 14.52
N LEU A 49 7.83 23.57 14.86
CA LEU A 49 6.68 23.43 13.96
C LEU A 49 5.97 24.78 13.77
N GLU A 50 5.46 25.00 12.56
CA GLU A 50 4.55 26.09 12.21
C GLU A 50 3.10 25.67 12.48
N ILE A 51 2.20 26.63 12.70
CA ILE A 51 0.79 26.38 13.05
C ILE A 51 -0.11 27.10 12.04
N GLU A 52 -1.01 26.39 11.37
CA GLU A 52 -2.07 26.97 10.54
C GLU A 52 -3.38 27.10 11.35
N GLY A 53 -4.01 28.26 11.29
CA GLY A 53 -5.34 28.51 11.86
C GLY A 53 -6.47 28.29 10.86
N GLY A 54 -7.66 27.94 11.35
CA GLY A 54 -8.88 27.83 10.53
C GLY A 54 -9.88 26.81 11.07
N LYS A 55 -9.38 25.66 11.56
CA LYS A 55 -10.19 24.66 12.27
C LYS A 55 -9.50 24.17 13.55
N ASN A 56 -10.33 23.84 14.54
CA ASN A 56 -9.97 23.04 15.69
C ASN A 56 -10.47 21.62 15.48
N LEU A 57 -9.69 20.61 15.88
CA LEU A 57 -10.16 19.23 15.97
C LEU A 57 -10.32 18.88 17.46
N PHE A 58 -11.52 18.45 17.84
CA PHE A 58 -11.87 18.14 19.23
C PHE A 58 -12.08 16.64 19.43
N PHE A 59 -11.60 16.16 20.59
CA PHE A 59 -11.79 14.79 21.09
C PHE A 59 -12.03 14.84 22.60
N SER A 60 -12.46 13.72 23.17
CA SER A 60 -12.70 13.58 24.60
C SER A 60 -12.07 12.33 25.18
N ASN A 61 -11.84 12.36 26.50
CA ASN A 61 -11.35 11.21 27.25
C ASN A 61 -12.48 10.18 27.43
N ALA A 62 -12.37 9.07 26.72
CA ALA A 62 -13.23 7.89 26.86
C ALA A 62 -12.34 6.69 27.23
N PRO A 63 -12.16 6.38 28.53
CA PRO A 63 -11.25 5.33 28.98
C PRO A 63 -11.91 3.94 28.94
N GLU A 64 -12.05 3.35 27.75
CA GLU A 64 -12.11 1.89 27.59
C GLU A 64 -11.86 1.47 26.13
N MET A 65 -11.45 0.21 25.92
CA MET A 65 -10.67 -0.11 24.73
C MET A 65 -11.45 -0.69 23.53
N PRO A 66 -11.08 -0.22 22.32
CA PRO A 66 -11.20 -0.98 21.09
C PRO A 66 -9.97 -1.84 20.77
N THR A 67 -10.06 -3.16 20.95
CA THR A 67 -8.96 -4.08 20.57
C THR A 67 -8.92 -4.43 19.07
N MET A 68 -9.76 -3.78 18.26
CA MET A 68 -10.16 -4.23 16.93
C MET A 68 -10.48 -2.96 16.16
N PRO A 69 -9.57 -2.47 15.28
CA PRO A 69 -9.51 -1.13 14.71
C PRO A 69 -10.73 -0.32 15.06
N GLY A 70 -10.57 0.47 16.12
CA GLY A 70 -11.63 1.19 16.78
C GLY A 70 -12.96 0.44 16.86
N ILE A 71 -13.26 -0.42 17.83
CA ILE A 71 -14.59 -0.31 18.45
C ILE A 71 -14.76 1.07 19.11
N LEU A 72 -15.80 1.33 19.91
CA LEU A 72 -15.70 2.39 20.92
C LEU A 72 -15.38 1.81 22.31
N ALA A 73 -16.04 0.72 22.74
CA ALA A 73 -15.57 -0.16 23.83
C ALA A 73 -16.05 -1.61 23.64
N ARG A 74 -15.15 -2.61 23.66
CA ARG A 74 -15.46 -4.06 23.62
C ARG A 74 -15.19 -4.65 24.99
N ALA A 75 -16.25 -5.10 25.65
CA ALA A 75 -16.14 -5.94 26.83
C ALA A 75 -16.79 -7.30 26.55
N ASP A 76 -16.03 -8.38 26.66
CA ASP A 76 -16.56 -9.75 26.63
C ASP A 76 -16.64 -10.30 28.05
N ASN A 77 -17.64 -11.15 28.28
CA ASN A 77 -18.01 -11.61 29.62
C ASN A 77 -18.26 -10.44 30.59
N VAL A 78 -19.20 -9.55 30.23
CA VAL A 78 -19.59 -8.39 31.04
C VAL A 78 -20.33 -8.75 32.34
N ILE A 79 -20.67 -10.03 32.53
CA ILE A 79 -21.56 -10.49 33.58
C ILE A 79 -20.88 -10.31 34.94
N SER A 80 -21.45 -9.44 35.76
CA SER A 80 -20.97 -9.14 37.10
C SER A 80 -21.39 -10.23 38.11
N LYS A 81 -20.83 -10.16 39.32
CA LYS A 81 -21.24 -11.01 40.46
C LYS A 81 -22.69 -10.80 40.90
N SER A 82 -23.34 -9.70 40.50
CA SER A 82 -24.77 -9.43 40.74
C SER A 82 -25.65 -9.64 39.50
N GLY A 83 -25.06 -9.84 38.32
CA GLY A 83 -25.77 -9.91 37.04
C GLY A 83 -26.31 -8.57 36.51
N GLU A 84 -26.16 -7.49 37.29
CA GLU A 84 -26.37 -6.12 36.83
C GLU A 84 -25.07 -5.56 36.26
N VAL A 85 -25.16 -4.93 35.08
CA VAL A 85 -24.01 -4.47 34.30
C VAL A 85 -24.23 -3.00 33.92
N ARG A 86 -23.37 -2.11 34.42
CA ARG A 86 -23.34 -0.71 34.02
C ARG A 86 -22.44 -0.55 32.80
N ILE A 87 -23.00 -0.08 31.69
CA ILE A 87 -22.27 0.23 30.46
C ILE A 87 -22.25 1.75 30.28
N LEU A 88 -21.05 2.34 30.31
CA LEU A 88 -20.77 3.69 29.84
C LEU A 88 -20.36 3.60 28.37
N TYR A 89 -20.94 4.43 27.51
CA TYR A 89 -20.59 4.51 26.10
C TYR A 89 -20.48 5.97 25.65
N SER A 90 -19.33 6.34 25.11
CA SER A 90 -18.96 7.74 24.86
C SER A 90 -18.58 7.94 23.39
N HIS A 91 -19.33 8.80 22.71
CA HIS A 91 -19.34 8.97 21.26
C HIS A 91 -19.16 10.45 20.88
N PHE A 92 -18.13 11.09 21.45
CA PHE A 92 -17.68 12.43 21.02
C PHE A 92 -17.11 12.47 19.60
N ASN A 93 -16.72 11.31 19.09
CA ASN A 93 -15.85 11.20 17.93
C ASN A 93 -16.70 10.74 16.72
N MET A 94 -17.12 11.69 15.88
CA MET A 94 -17.85 11.42 14.65
C MET A 94 -16.91 10.96 13.53
N LEU A 95 -17.45 10.46 12.44
CA LEU A 95 -16.65 10.04 11.30
C LEU A 95 -16.13 11.23 10.49
N ILE A 96 -14.89 11.12 10.02
CA ILE A 96 -14.24 12.17 9.22
C ILE A 96 -13.76 11.58 7.90
N ASP A 97 -14.13 12.25 6.81
CA ASP A 97 -13.64 12.01 5.45
C ASP A 97 -12.36 12.80 5.19
N TYR A 98 -11.34 12.08 4.74
CA TYR A 98 -10.00 12.58 4.44
C TYR A 98 -9.67 12.55 2.94
N SER A 99 -10.63 12.24 2.05
CA SER A 99 -10.47 12.32 0.58
C SER A 99 -10.21 13.74 0.01
N THR A 100 -10.03 14.74 0.86
CA THR A 100 -9.81 16.12 0.44
C THR A 100 -8.77 16.79 1.34
N SER A 101 -8.09 17.80 0.80
CA SER A 101 -7.09 18.59 1.52
C SER A 101 -7.62 19.36 2.74
N LYS A 102 -8.95 19.37 2.96
CA LYS A 102 -9.64 19.94 4.13
C LYS A 102 -10.64 18.92 4.69
N PRO A 103 -10.23 18.04 5.62
CA PRO A 103 -11.08 16.97 6.14
C PRO A 103 -12.44 17.47 6.65
N VAL A 104 -13.48 16.65 6.42
CA VAL A 104 -14.88 16.97 6.73
C VAL A 104 -15.53 15.88 7.55
N ASN A 105 -16.29 16.26 8.58
CA ASN A 105 -17.13 15.34 9.32
C ASN A 105 -18.29 14.85 8.43
N VAL A 106 -18.75 13.62 8.61
CA VAL A 106 -19.88 13.05 7.85
C VAL A 106 -20.95 12.43 8.76
N PRO A 107 -22.23 12.35 8.33
CA PRO A 107 -23.33 11.82 9.15
C PRO A 107 -23.12 10.35 9.52
N ALA A 108 -23.63 9.92 10.67
CA ALA A 108 -23.31 8.62 11.26
C ALA A 108 -24.51 7.96 11.97
N GLN A 109 -24.59 6.62 11.96
CA GLN A 109 -25.34 5.88 12.99
C GLN A 109 -24.42 5.62 14.19
N ILE A 110 -24.98 5.50 15.39
CA ILE A 110 -24.28 5.18 16.64
C ILE A 110 -25.13 4.28 17.53
N GLY A 111 -24.54 3.58 18.49
CA GLY A 111 -25.29 2.69 19.37
C GLY A 111 -24.47 1.80 20.32
N VAL A 112 -25.09 0.70 20.76
CA VAL A 112 -24.48 -0.45 21.46
C VAL A 112 -25.10 -1.76 20.97
N TYR A 113 -24.34 -2.86 20.99
CA TYR A 113 -24.86 -4.20 20.71
C TYR A 113 -24.39 -5.26 21.70
N PHE A 114 -25.17 -6.33 21.77
CA PHE A 114 -25.09 -7.41 22.75
C PHE A 114 -24.94 -8.74 22.02
N VAL A 115 -24.04 -9.61 22.48
CA VAL A 115 -23.79 -10.95 21.93
C VAL A 115 -24.09 -12.01 22.99
N ASN A 116 -24.92 -13.00 22.64
CA ASN A 116 -25.22 -14.14 23.52
C ASN A 116 -24.37 -15.37 23.13
N ASP A 117 -23.23 -15.52 23.80
CA ASP A 117 -22.35 -16.69 23.71
C ASP A 117 -22.61 -17.67 24.87
N THR A 118 -23.88 -17.84 25.26
CA THR A 118 -24.32 -18.84 26.26
C THR A 118 -25.17 -19.94 25.64
N SER A 119 -25.32 -21.07 26.31
CA SER A 119 -26.12 -22.23 25.84
C SER A 119 -27.64 -22.04 25.96
N ARG A 120 -28.11 -20.83 26.32
CA ARG A 120 -29.51 -20.52 26.66
C ARG A 120 -29.95 -19.18 26.06
N SER A 121 -31.24 -19.05 25.76
CA SER A 121 -31.79 -17.78 25.25
C SER A 121 -31.89 -16.76 26.39
N LEU A 122 -31.41 -15.54 26.18
CA LEU A 122 -31.32 -14.49 27.20
C LEU A 122 -32.31 -13.36 26.95
N ASP A 123 -33.04 -12.99 28.01
CA ASP A 123 -33.79 -11.73 28.05
C ASP A 123 -32.86 -10.61 28.56
N ILE A 124 -32.67 -9.58 27.74
CA ILE A 124 -31.88 -8.40 28.07
C ILE A 124 -32.83 -7.30 28.54
N TYR A 125 -32.78 -6.99 29.82
CA TYR A 125 -33.50 -5.87 30.43
C TYR A 125 -32.60 -4.66 30.57
N TYR A 126 -33.16 -3.45 30.49
CA TYR A 126 -32.51 -2.22 30.93
C TYR A 126 -33.20 -1.65 32.18
N LYS A 127 -32.40 -0.97 33.01
CA LYS A 127 -32.70 -0.45 34.34
C LYS A 127 -32.17 0.98 34.45
N ARG A 128 -32.77 1.82 35.31
CA ARG A 128 -32.45 3.27 35.38
C ARG A 128 -31.84 3.69 36.73
N LEU A 129 -30.51 3.75 36.82
CA LEU A 129 -29.78 4.53 37.85
C LEU A 129 -28.68 5.43 37.26
N GLY A 130 -28.83 5.88 36.01
CA GLY A 130 -27.93 6.82 35.35
C GLY A 130 -28.15 8.28 35.78
N LYS A 131 -27.08 8.97 36.20
CA LYS A 131 -27.05 10.43 36.41
C LYS A 131 -26.52 11.12 35.15
N GLY A 132 -27.39 11.65 34.31
CA GLY A 132 -27.03 12.71 33.37
C GLY A 132 -26.96 14.05 34.11
N VAL A 133 -25.81 14.71 34.11
CA VAL A 133 -25.59 15.98 34.85
C VAL A 133 -25.21 17.09 33.86
N SER A 134 -26.24 17.76 33.32
CA SER A 134 -26.08 19.01 32.55
C SER A 134 -26.55 20.24 33.33
N LYS A 135 -26.63 20.10 34.67
CA LYS A 135 -26.99 21.15 35.62
C LYS A 135 -26.00 21.20 36.78
N THR A 136 -25.74 22.39 37.29
CA THR A 136 -25.05 22.60 38.57
C THR A 136 -25.88 22.10 39.75
N VAL A 137 -25.30 22.06 40.96
CA VAL A 137 -25.98 21.56 42.18
C VAL A 137 -27.20 22.43 42.55
N ASP A 138 -27.15 23.71 42.21
CA ASP A 138 -28.24 24.70 42.30
C ASP A 138 -29.24 24.66 41.11
N GLY A 139 -29.08 23.71 40.18
CA GLY A 139 -30.06 23.41 39.13
C GLY A 139 -29.96 24.23 37.83
N LYS A 140 -28.90 25.02 37.68
CA LYS A 140 -28.65 25.90 36.52
C LYS A 140 -28.02 25.11 35.36
N MET A 141 -28.50 25.30 34.14
CA MET A 141 -28.00 24.60 32.94
C MET A 141 -26.56 25.01 32.61
N LEU A 142 -25.73 24.07 32.15
CA LEU A 142 -24.31 24.30 31.86
C LEU A 142 -24.01 24.89 30.46
N TYR A 143 -24.88 24.68 29.48
CA TYR A 143 -24.75 25.18 28.10
C TYR A 143 -26.14 25.57 27.52
N ILE A 144 -26.15 26.37 26.46
CA ILE A 144 -27.35 27.01 25.86
C ILE A 144 -27.71 26.36 24.51
N GLU A 145 -28.98 26.47 24.11
CA GLU A 145 -29.61 25.76 22.99
C GLU A 145 -29.33 26.39 21.62
N ASP A 146 -28.83 25.60 20.65
CA ASP A 146 -28.61 26.03 19.26
C ASP A 146 -29.31 25.12 18.23
N ARG A 147 -30.20 25.72 17.42
CA ARG A 147 -30.81 25.12 16.21
C ARG A 147 -30.01 25.51 14.98
N ALA A 148 -29.85 24.60 14.02
CA ALA A 148 -29.27 24.96 12.73
C ALA A 148 -30.31 25.71 11.86
N PRO A 149 -29.91 26.76 11.12
CA PRO A 149 -30.78 27.42 10.15
C PRO A 149 -31.29 26.43 9.08
N GLN A 150 -32.59 26.45 8.80
CA GLN A 150 -33.17 25.64 7.71
C GLN A 150 -32.58 26.07 6.36
N ARG A 151 -32.22 25.07 5.55
CA ARG A 151 -31.75 25.26 4.16
C ARG A 151 -32.88 24.86 3.21
N PRO A 152 -33.13 25.62 2.11
CA PRO A 152 -34.12 25.23 1.11
C PRO A 152 -33.86 23.81 0.59
N GLY A 153 -34.90 22.98 0.54
CA GLY A 153 -34.80 21.58 0.11
C GLY A 153 -34.37 20.58 1.19
N ILE A 154 -34.23 20.99 2.45
CA ILE A 154 -34.01 20.08 3.59
C ILE A 154 -35.14 20.27 4.61
N ASP A 155 -36.17 19.44 4.49
CA ASP A 155 -37.37 19.47 5.37
C ASP A 155 -37.12 18.85 6.77
N THR A 156 -35.90 18.36 7.03
CA THR A 156 -35.50 17.79 8.32
C THR A 156 -34.85 18.84 9.22
N ALA A 157 -35.32 18.95 10.47
CA ALA A 157 -34.74 19.87 11.45
C ALA A 157 -33.33 19.42 11.89
N LEU A 158 -32.34 20.31 11.78
CA LEU A 158 -30.94 20.07 12.13
C LEU A 158 -30.52 20.90 13.35
N TYR A 159 -29.53 20.40 14.11
CA TYR A 159 -29.08 20.97 15.39
C TYR A 159 -27.55 20.88 15.48
N TYR A 160 -26.89 21.87 16.11
CA TYR A 160 -25.42 21.93 16.18
C TYR A 160 -24.80 21.28 17.43
N GLY A 161 -25.60 20.88 18.41
CA GLY A 161 -25.19 19.89 19.42
C GLY A 161 -25.01 20.41 20.85
N THR A 162 -26.11 20.45 21.60
CA THR A 162 -26.10 20.22 23.07
C THR A 162 -27.48 19.83 23.60
N GLU A 163 -28.57 20.25 22.94
CA GLU A 163 -29.88 19.64 23.16
C GLU A 163 -29.97 18.25 22.49
N LEU A 164 -29.67 18.11 21.18
CA LEU A 164 -29.96 16.87 20.44
C LEU A 164 -29.32 15.61 21.05
N GLY A 165 -28.03 15.63 21.40
CA GLY A 165 -27.38 14.48 22.06
C GLY A 165 -28.04 14.15 23.40
N ASN A 166 -28.43 15.18 24.17
CA ASN A 166 -29.22 15.02 25.40
C ASN A 166 -30.69 14.69 25.16
N LYS A 167 -31.25 14.90 23.96
CA LYS A 167 -32.67 14.71 23.62
C LYS A 167 -32.94 13.37 22.96
N VAL A 168 -32.02 12.87 22.13
CA VAL A 168 -31.94 11.45 21.77
C VAL A 168 -31.84 10.61 23.06
N VAL A 169 -30.88 10.95 23.93
CA VAL A 169 -30.76 10.36 25.28
C VAL A 169 -32.05 10.58 26.09
N ALA A 170 -32.57 11.80 26.22
CA ALA A 170 -33.73 12.05 27.07
C ALA A 170 -34.98 11.34 26.56
N ASP A 171 -35.32 11.40 25.27
CA ASP A 171 -36.54 10.79 24.71
C ASP A 171 -36.44 9.26 24.65
N PHE A 172 -35.26 8.69 24.37
CA PHE A 172 -35.01 7.26 24.53
C PHE A 172 -35.24 6.81 25.98
N PHE A 173 -34.64 7.53 26.94
CA PHE A 173 -34.85 7.23 28.35
C PHE A 173 -36.25 7.66 28.85
N ALA A 174 -36.98 8.56 28.18
CA ALA A 174 -38.21 9.27 28.61
C ALA A 174 -39.42 8.37 28.90
N SER A 175 -39.31 7.07 28.67
CA SER A 175 -40.35 6.11 29.03
C SER A 175 -40.60 5.99 30.56
N TYR A 176 -39.70 6.53 31.40
CA TYR A 176 -39.83 7.07 32.80
C TYR A 176 -40.79 6.48 33.86
N ARG A 177 -41.52 5.39 33.64
CA ARG A 177 -42.53 4.87 34.61
C ARG A 177 -42.43 3.39 35.01
N GLN A 178 -41.44 2.64 34.54
CA GLN A 178 -41.18 1.26 35.00
C GLN A 178 -39.73 1.10 35.46
N GLN A 179 -39.51 0.22 36.45
CA GLN A 179 -38.22 0.04 37.11
C GLN A 179 -37.19 -0.67 36.22
N GLU A 180 -37.67 -1.61 35.41
CA GLU A 180 -36.91 -2.31 34.37
C GLU A 180 -37.83 -2.54 33.16
N ARG A 181 -37.25 -2.65 31.96
CA ARG A 181 -37.98 -3.00 30.72
C ARG A 181 -37.17 -3.95 29.86
N LEU A 182 -37.84 -4.96 29.31
CA LEU A 182 -37.26 -5.86 28.30
C LEU A 182 -36.90 -5.05 27.05
N PHE A 183 -35.64 -5.11 26.63
CA PHE A 183 -35.13 -4.51 25.40
C PHE A 183 -35.15 -5.53 24.26
N ALA A 184 -34.62 -6.74 24.49
CA ALA A 184 -34.59 -7.82 23.50
C ALA A 184 -34.53 -9.20 24.17
N THR A 185 -35.04 -10.23 23.49
CA THR A 185 -34.75 -11.64 23.77
C THR A 185 -33.82 -12.16 22.69
N VAL A 186 -32.69 -12.76 23.08
CA VAL A 186 -31.59 -13.11 22.18
C VAL A 186 -31.25 -14.60 22.35
N ALA A 187 -31.42 -15.40 21.30
CA ALA A 187 -31.07 -16.83 21.34
C ALA A 187 -29.55 -17.07 21.39
N PRO A 188 -29.07 -18.30 21.70
CA PRO A 188 -27.66 -18.67 21.58
C PRO A 188 -27.13 -18.35 20.19
N GLY A 189 -25.96 -17.69 20.12
CA GLY A 189 -25.38 -17.28 18.84
C GLY A 189 -26.21 -16.23 18.09
N GLN A 190 -27.08 -15.48 18.78
CA GLN A 190 -27.75 -14.29 18.27
C GLN A 190 -27.23 -13.00 18.95
N ILE A 191 -27.81 -11.88 18.52
CA ILE A 191 -27.47 -10.51 18.89
C ILE A 191 -28.73 -9.68 19.10
N ALA A 192 -28.58 -8.55 19.78
CA ALA A 192 -29.48 -7.41 19.65
C ALA A 192 -28.66 -6.12 19.69
N TRP A 193 -29.14 -5.04 19.05
CA TRP A 193 -28.51 -3.73 19.07
C TRP A 193 -29.51 -2.61 19.34
N LEU A 194 -29.00 -1.52 19.87
CA LEU A 194 -29.69 -0.28 20.18
C LEU A 194 -28.92 0.84 19.47
N SER A 195 -29.60 1.70 18.70
CA SER A 195 -28.93 2.65 17.82
C SER A 195 -29.77 3.87 17.48
N ASP A 196 -29.10 4.97 17.09
CA ASP A 196 -29.71 6.19 16.55
C ASP A 196 -28.78 6.88 15.50
N GLN A 197 -29.28 7.91 14.83
CA GLN A 197 -28.58 8.71 13.80
C GLN A 197 -28.03 10.01 14.38
N VAL A 198 -26.87 10.47 13.89
CA VAL A 198 -26.28 11.78 14.17
C VAL A 198 -25.83 12.47 12.87
N GLY A 199 -26.00 13.80 12.83
CA GLY A 199 -25.52 14.64 11.73
C GLY A 199 -24.00 14.85 11.77
N PRO A 200 -23.41 15.57 10.79
CA PRO A 200 -21.96 15.78 10.67
C PRO A 200 -21.38 16.77 11.72
N LEU A 201 -22.16 17.15 12.72
CA LEU A 201 -21.72 17.90 13.91
C LEU A 201 -22.37 17.33 15.19
N GLY A 202 -23.02 16.16 15.11
CA GLY A 202 -23.74 15.52 16.21
C GLY A 202 -22.93 14.45 16.92
N TRP A 203 -22.86 14.54 18.24
CA TRP A 203 -22.18 13.59 19.13
C TRP A 203 -23.13 13.07 20.21
N ALA A 204 -22.75 11.99 20.90
CA ALA A 204 -23.54 11.44 22.00
C ALA A 204 -22.68 10.90 23.16
N ILE A 205 -23.29 10.76 24.34
CA ILE A 205 -22.75 10.02 25.49
C ILE A 205 -23.94 9.34 26.15
N GLY A 206 -23.83 8.06 26.47
CA GLY A 206 -24.84 7.31 27.20
C GLY A 206 -24.25 6.52 28.37
N MET A 207 -25.04 6.31 29.41
CA MET A 207 -24.73 5.39 30.50
C MET A 207 -26.01 4.68 30.92
N GLY A 208 -26.03 3.35 30.82
CA GLY A 208 -27.19 2.53 31.12
C GLY A 208 -26.85 1.35 32.02
N ASP A 209 -27.81 0.92 32.83
CA ASP A 209 -27.73 -0.30 33.62
C ASP A 209 -28.53 -1.40 32.91
N PHE A 210 -27.94 -2.58 32.76
CA PHE A 210 -28.53 -3.71 32.05
C PHE A 210 -28.54 -4.96 32.94
N VAL A 211 -29.56 -5.78 32.81
CA VAL A 211 -29.75 -7.02 33.58
C VAL A 211 -30.06 -8.16 32.63
N PHE A 212 -29.24 -9.21 32.66
CA PHE A 212 -29.39 -10.37 31.81
C PHE A 212 -30.13 -11.47 32.56
N ARG A 213 -31.19 -12.03 31.96
CA ARG A 213 -31.97 -13.12 32.55
C ARG A 213 -32.05 -14.30 31.60
N ASP A 214 -32.14 -15.51 32.15
CA ASP A 214 -32.58 -16.65 31.38
C ASP A 214 -34.02 -16.41 30.88
N SER A 215 -34.26 -16.47 29.58
CA SER A 215 -35.58 -16.18 29.01
C SER A 215 -36.65 -17.21 29.38
N HIS A 216 -36.28 -18.36 29.93
CA HIS A 216 -37.20 -19.42 30.35
C HIS A 216 -37.40 -19.42 31.88
N THR A 217 -36.33 -19.43 32.68
CA THR A 217 -36.44 -19.44 34.17
C THR A 217 -36.66 -18.06 34.77
N LYS A 218 -36.35 -16.99 34.02
CA LYS A 218 -36.32 -15.57 34.46
C LYS A 218 -35.31 -15.28 35.58
N GLU A 219 -34.43 -16.22 35.90
CA GLU A 219 -33.33 -16.02 36.85
C GLU A 219 -32.28 -15.07 36.26
N VAL A 220 -31.66 -14.25 37.11
CA VAL A 220 -30.59 -13.32 36.71
C VAL A 220 -29.30 -14.09 36.48
N ILE A 221 -28.68 -13.89 35.31
CA ILE A 221 -27.38 -14.47 34.96
C ILE A 221 -26.29 -13.71 35.72
N THR A 222 -25.69 -14.35 36.71
CA THR A 222 -24.53 -13.85 37.46
C THR A 222 -23.25 -14.56 37.02
N LEU A 223 -22.08 -14.02 37.39
CA LEU A 223 -20.78 -14.59 37.02
C LEU A 223 -20.59 -16.05 37.49
N GLN A 224 -21.22 -16.44 38.61
CA GLN A 224 -21.20 -17.82 39.12
C GLN A 224 -22.18 -18.75 38.37
N SER A 225 -23.14 -18.20 37.61
CA SER A 225 -24.15 -18.99 36.88
C SER A 225 -23.72 -19.38 35.46
N LEU A 226 -22.65 -18.79 34.94
CA LEU A 226 -22.07 -19.12 33.63
C LEU A 226 -21.30 -20.44 33.70
N ARG A 227 -21.50 -21.30 32.71
CA ARG A 227 -20.73 -22.55 32.54
C ARG A 227 -19.34 -22.23 31.94
N PRO A 228 -18.32 -23.09 32.11
CA PRO A 228 -17.03 -22.90 31.46
C PRO A 228 -17.17 -22.73 29.94
N GLY A 229 -16.74 -21.57 29.42
CA GLY A 229 -16.86 -21.22 28.00
C GLY A 229 -18.11 -20.40 27.62
N GLU A 230 -19.09 -20.21 28.52
CA GLU A 230 -20.21 -19.29 28.28
C GLU A 230 -19.79 -17.83 28.56
N ALA A 231 -20.27 -16.90 27.73
CA ALA A 231 -20.06 -15.47 27.93
C ALA A 231 -21.23 -14.63 27.40
N VAL A 232 -21.28 -13.36 27.83
CA VAL A 232 -22.12 -12.32 27.20
C VAL A 232 -21.21 -11.13 26.86
N GLY A 233 -21.23 -10.69 25.61
CA GLY A 233 -20.42 -9.56 25.13
C GLY A 233 -21.24 -8.29 24.93
N VAL A 234 -20.67 -7.12 25.24
CA VAL A 234 -21.29 -5.80 25.00
C VAL A 234 -20.28 -4.84 24.37
N ARG A 235 -20.75 -4.11 23.37
CA ARG A 235 -19.93 -3.53 22.31
C ARG A 235 -20.52 -2.21 21.82
N SER A 236 -19.84 -1.07 22.02
CA SER A 236 -20.38 0.27 21.72
C SER A 236 -19.90 0.85 20.39
N PHE A 237 -20.77 1.61 19.70
CA PHE A 237 -20.86 1.51 18.24
C PHE A 237 -21.05 2.83 17.47
N ILE A 238 -20.35 2.99 16.34
CA ILE A 238 -20.55 4.04 15.31
C ILE A 238 -20.59 3.41 13.90
N ALA A 239 -21.12 4.13 12.90
CA ALA A 239 -21.42 3.73 11.53
C ALA A 239 -21.57 5.01 10.66
N ARG A 240 -21.35 5.12 9.31
CA ARG A 240 -21.90 6.26 8.50
C ARG A 240 -23.44 6.18 8.50
N HIS A 241 -24.16 7.01 7.75
CA HIS A 241 -25.63 6.93 7.71
C HIS A 241 -26.18 5.75 6.88
N SER A 242 -25.52 5.34 5.79
CA SER A 242 -26.20 4.70 4.64
C SER A 242 -26.04 3.19 4.39
N PHE A 243 -25.41 2.38 5.28
CA PHE A 243 -25.85 0.98 5.45
C PHE A 243 -27.11 1.02 6.35
N ASP A 244 -27.08 0.32 7.47
CA ASP A 244 -27.97 -0.80 7.73
C ASP A 244 -27.39 -1.56 8.94
N LEU A 245 -28.22 -2.26 9.74
CA LEU A 245 -27.79 -2.78 11.04
C LEU A 245 -27.99 -4.26 11.35
N ARG A 246 -28.96 -5.03 10.78
CA ARG A 246 -28.62 -6.46 10.67
C ARG A 246 -27.37 -6.51 9.87
N ASP A 247 -27.33 -5.92 8.66
CA ASP A 247 -26.17 -6.05 7.79
C ASP A 247 -24.89 -5.64 8.48
N PHE A 248 -24.90 -4.90 9.61
CA PHE A 248 -23.76 -4.61 10.49
C PHE A 248 -23.27 -5.78 11.36
N PHE A 249 -24.11 -6.72 11.89
CA PHE A 249 -23.75 -7.79 12.86
C PHE A 249 -24.07 -9.34 12.63
N ARG A 250 -24.45 -9.90 11.45
CA ARG A 250 -24.55 -11.37 11.05
C ARG A 250 -23.85 -12.33 12.01
N ASP A 251 -22.52 -12.27 12.08
CA ASP A 251 -21.67 -13.20 12.85
C ASP A 251 -21.02 -12.46 14.06
N LYS A 252 -20.25 -13.12 14.96
CA LYS A 252 -20.23 -12.69 16.39
C LYS A 252 -18.93 -12.76 17.21
N ASN A 253 -18.08 -13.76 17.06
CA ASN A 253 -17.09 -14.05 18.13
C ASN A 253 -15.75 -13.26 18.03
N ASN A 254 -14.94 -13.56 16.97
CA ASN A 254 -12.41 -12.97 15.71
C ASN A 254 -11.65 -11.54 15.68
N PRO A 255 -10.57 -11.27 16.46
CA PRO A 255 -10.09 -9.90 16.72
C PRO A 255 -9.75 -8.95 15.54
N ALA A 256 -10.69 -8.15 15.01
CA ALA A 256 -10.47 -7.44 13.72
C ALA A 256 -11.23 -6.10 13.42
N SER A 257 -12.29 -6.08 12.61
CA SER A 257 -12.39 -5.16 11.44
C SER A 257 -13.79 -4.57 11.11
N VAL A 258 -13.92 -3.24 10.84
CA VAL A 258 -15.09 -2.32 11.17
C VAL A 258 -15.59 -0.71 10.87
N LEU A 259 -15.31 0.51 10.17
CA LEU A 259 -14.71 1.39 8.97
C LEU A 259 -14.05 0.96 7.59
N THR A 260 -14.75 0.59 6.51
CA THR A 260 -14.27 -0.02 5.26
C THR A 260 -14.72 0.94 4.20
N LEU A 261 -13.91 1.74 3.57
CA LEU A 261 -12.52 1.40 3.37
C LEU A 261 -12.47 -0.07 2.92
N GLY A 262 -13.33 -0.60 2.05
CA GLY A 262 -14.37 -0.07 1.18
C GLY A 262 -13.99 1.16 0.35
N ALA A 263 -14.07 1.10 -0.96
CA ALA A 263 -12.83 0.63 -1.50
C ALA A 263 -12.16 1.68 -2.39
N GLY A 264 -11.46 2.61 -1.75
CA GLY A 264 -11.31 3.97 -2.23
C GLY A 264 -12.53 4.82 -1.85
N GLU A 265 -13.23 4.44 -0.78
CA GLU A 265 -13.86 5.37 0.15
C GLU A 265 -12.77 5.83 1.14
N HIS A 266 -13.01 6.87 1.95
CA HIS A 266 -11.90 7.60 2.60
C HIS A 266 -12.18 8.17 4.00
N LEU A 267 -12.97 7.48 4.84
CA LEU A 267 -13.01 7.80 6.28
C LEU A 267 -12.04 6.95 7.10
N HIS A 268 -11.02 7.57 7.68
CA HIS A 268 -9.95 6.84 8.38
C HIS A 268 -9.98 6.98 9.90
N MET A 269 -10.71 7.98 10.43
CA MET A 269 -10.60 8.38 11.84
C MET A 269 -11.92 8.93 12.38
N ARG A 270 -11.91 9.25 13.68
CA ARG A 270 -13.06 9.82 14.37
C ARG A 270 -12.72 11.03 15.22
N GLY A 271 -13.49 12.10 15.12
CA GLY A 271 -13.35 13.32 15.91
C GLY A 271 -14.43 14.35 15.56
N LEU A 272 -14.21 15.61 15.93
CA LEU A 272 -15.05 16.75 15.57
C LEU A 272 -14.19 17.89 15.03
N PHE A 273 -14.14 18.05 13.70
CA PHE A 273 -13.62 19.29 13.10
C PHE A 273 -14.65 20.41 13.27
N ALA A 274 -14.28 21.47 13.97
CA ALA A 274 -15.06 22.70 14.14
C ALA A 274 -14.22 23.92 13.71
N ASP A 275 -14.84 25.04 13.39
CA ASP A 275 -14.10 26.24 12.97
C ASP A 275 -13.31 26.85 14.14
N SER A 276 -12.14 27.45 13.88
CA SER A 276 -11.19 27.83 14.95
C SER A 276 -11.56 29.09 15.75
N ILE A 277 -12.79 29.59 15.62
CA ILE A 277 -13.29 30.75 16.35
C ILE A 277 -14.09 30.25 17.56
N SER A 278 -13.57 30.50 18.77
CA SER A 278 -14.32 30.22 19.99
C SER A 278 -15.59 31.07 20.09
N ALA A 279 -16.58 30.65 20.89
CA ALA A 279 -17.84 31.39 21.09
C ALA A 279 -17.65 32.85 21.58
N ASN A 280 -16.45 33.21 22.04
CA ASN A 280 -16.08 34.55 22.49
C ASN A 280 -15.39 35.39 21.38
N GLY A 281 -15.37 34.91 20.13
CA GLY A 281 -14.71 35.58 18.99
C GLY A 281 -13.18 35.45 18.95
N VAL A 282 -12.57 34.77 19.93
CA VAL A 282 -11.11 34.56 19.99
C VAL A 282 -10.72 33.40 19.08
N HIS A 283 -9.77 33.64 18.17
CA HIS A 283 -9.10 32.60 17.40
C HIS A 283 -8.29 31.68 18.33
N VAL A 284 -8.56 30.38 18.24
CA VAL A 284 -7.75 29.33 18.86
C VAL A 284 -6.63 28.95 17.88
N GLU A 285 -5.47 28.51 18.39
CA GLU A 285 -4.43 27.88 17.57
C GLU A 285 -5.02 26.66 16.86
N GLY A 286 -4.93 26.62 15.53
CA GLY A 286 -5.46 25.50 14.75
C GLY A 286 -4.62 24.24 14.93
N VAL A 287 -5.23 23.09 14.64
CA VAL A 287 -4.62 21.76 14.87
C VAL A 287 -3.68 21.31 13.76
N SER A 288 -3.51 22.08 12.68
CA SER A 288 -2.69 21.71 11.54
C SER A 288 -1.27 22.23 11.70
N ARG A 289 -0.32 21.34 12.02
CA ARG A 289 1.10 21.70 12.23
C ARG A 289 1.94 21.42 11.00
N ARG A 290 2.67 22.43 10.53
CA ARG A 290 3.52 22.35 9.33
C ARG A 290 5.00 22.29 9.64
N LYS A 291 5.76 21.59 8.79
CA LYS A 291 7.20 21.81 8.66
C LYS A 291 7.73 21.39 7.29
N THR A 292 8.61 22.22 6.73
CA THR A 292 9.47 21.82 5.61
C THR A 292 10.78 21.25 6.13
N PHE A 293 11.17 20.09 5.62
CA PHE A 293 12.45 19.44 5.86
C PHE A 293 13.16 19.16 4.53
N THR A 294 14.49 19.28 4.53
CA THR A 294 15.36 18.69 3.49
C THR A 294 15.84 17.32 3.95
N TYR A 295 15.93 16.37 3.02
CA TYR A 295 16.56 15.07 3.25
C TYR A 295 17.30 14.63 2.00
N ASP A 296 18.57 14.23 2.11
CA ASP A 296 19.33 13.63 1.03
C ASP A 296 19.71 12.19 1.38
N SER A 297 19.00 11.24 0.78
CA SER A 297 19.21 9.80 0.95
C SER A 297 20.61 9.32 0.58
N TYR A 298 21.37 10.07 -0.25
CA TYR A 298 22.72 9.69 -0.64
C TYR A 298 23.77 9.94 0.45
N ASP A 299 23.57 10.95 1.31
CA ASP A 299 24.56 11.46 2.26
C ASP A 299 24.08 11.38 3.73
N ASP A 300 22.80 11.66 3.99
CA ASP A 300 22.27 11.81 5.35
C ASP A 300 22.03 10.45 6.05
N GLY A 301 22.02 9.35 5.29
CA GLY A 301 21.72 8.00 5.77
C GLY A 301 20.29 7.86 6.32
N PRO A 302 20.02 6.88 7.21
CA PRO A 302 18.78 6.82 7.97
C PRO A 302 18.53 8.10 8.79
N GLN A 303 17.33 8.67 8.66
CA GLN A 303 16.90 9.88 9.33
C GLN A 303 15.52 9.70 9.97
N SER A 304 15.28 10.43 11.07
CA SER A 304 14.05 10.36 11.85
C SER A 304 13.51 11.75 12.17
N ILE A 305 12.19 11.86 12.17
CA ILE A 305 11.43 13.00 12.67
C ILE A 305 10.60 12.45 13.82
N THR A 306 11.05 12.69 15.05
CA THR A 306 10.30 12.29 16.24
C THR A 306 9.33 13.39 16.56
N VAL A 307 8.06 13.14 16.27
CA VAL A 307 6.96 14.00 16.68
C VAL A 307 6.63 13.64 18.12
N GLY A 308 6.78 14.59 19.03
CA GLY A 308 6.68 14.36 20.46
C GLY A 308 5.24 14.31 20.96
N ALA A 309 5.00 13.47 21.96
CA ALA A 309 3.95 13.68 22.94
C ALA A 309 4.61 13.90 24.30
N HIS A 310 4.22 14.92 25.05
CA HIS A 310 4.80 15.15 26.37
C HIS A 310 3.84 15.70 27.42
N TYR A 311 3.90 15.10 28.61
CA TYR A 311 3.46 15.72 29.86
C TYR A 311 4.05 15.00 31.10
N ARG A 312 3.99 13.67 31.18
CA ARG A 312 4.21 12.96 32.46
C ARG A 312 5.67 12.74 32.91
N MET A 313 6.65 12.65 32.01
CA MET A 313 8.04 12.34 32.41
C MET A 313 8.82 13.53 32.99
N GLN A 314 8.56 14.76 32.54
CA GLN A 314 9.40 15.94 32.82
C GLN A 314 9.27 16.46 34.26
N HIS A 315 8.19 16.10 34.96
CA HIS A 315 7.93 16.58 36.33
C HIS A 315 8.60 15.76 37.43
N LEU A 316 9.19 14.59 37.12
CA LEU A 316 9.73 13.66 38.12
C LEU A 316 11.23 13.84 38.42
N GLU A 317 12.00 14.50 37.55
CA GLU A 317 13.42 14.80 37.78
C GLU A 317 13.75 16.28 37.49
N PRO A 318 13.60 17.20 38.46
CA PRO A 318 13.83 18.63 38.27
C PRO A 318 15.29 19.06 38.02
N ALA A 319 16.26 18.13 38.03
CA ALA A 319 17.70 18.42 38.10
C ALA A 319 18.49 18.10 36.82
N ARG A 320 17.80 17.96 35.67
CA ARG A 320 18.39 17.65 34.36
C ARG A 320 18.08 18.78 33.36
N GLU A 321 19.05 19.11 32.50
CA GLU A 321 18.81 19.96 31.33
C GLU A 321 18.07 19.14 30.26
N HIS A 322 16.73 19.20 30.26
CA HIS A 322 15.86 18.32 29.47
C HIS A 322 15.73 18.71 27.99
N TYR A 323 16.85 18.86 27.29
CA TYR A 323 16.86 18.78 25.82
C TYR A 323 16.97 17.31 25.40
N VAL A 324 15.91 16.76 24.81
CA VAL A 324 15.96 15.48 24.12
C VAL A 324 16.16 15.76 22.63
N PRO A 325 17.36 15.54 22.05
CA PRO A 325 17.70 15.97 20.69
C PRO A 325 16.92 15.28 19.56
N THR A 326 15.96 14.40 19.86
CA THR A 326 15.13 13.75 18.86
C THR A 326 13.84 14.50 18.52
N ILE A 327 13.32 15.38 19.40
CA ILE A 327 11.98 16.01 19.27
C ILE A 327 12.02 17.51 18.93
N PHE A 328 10.88 18.04 18.48
CA PHE A 328 10.69 19.48 18.27
C PHE A 328 10.60 20.25 19.60
N ALA A 329 11.21 21.43 19.65
CA ALA A 329 11.21 22.32 20.81
C ALA A 329 9.81 22.90 21.14
N ASN A 330 8.92 23.00 20.14
CA ASN A 330 7.57 23.55 20.28
C ASN A 330 6.46 22.47 20.29
N ASP A 331 6.78 21.17 20.45
CA ASP A 331 5.71 20.15 20.59
C ASP A 331 4.92 20.32 21.90
N ILE A 332 5.52 20.94 22.91
CA ILE A 332 4.81 21.59 24.01
C ILE A 332 4.18 22.87 23.45
N LEU A 333 2.85 22.89 23.32
CA LEU A 333 2.11 24.05 22.83
C LEU A 333 2.47 25.31 23.64
N ARG A 334 2.75 26.42 22.95
CA ARG A 334 3.06 27.70 23.60
C ARG A 334 1.85 28.27 24.34
N ASN A 335 0.65 27.83 23.98
CA ASN A 335 -0.44 27.70 24.93
C ASN A 335 -0.17 26.62 25.98
N GLY A 336 0.74 26.98 26.90
CA GLY A 336 1.13 26.26 28.12
C GLY A 336 1.69 27.18 29.23
N VAL A 337 1.93 28.49 28.97
CA VAL A 337 2.46 29.52 29.91
C VAL A 337 1.80 30.92 29.67
N ASP A 338 1.60 31.86 30.62
CA ASP A 338 1.16 31.75 32.04
C ASP A 338 0.76 33.11 32.71
N SER A 339 0.17 33.12 33.92
CA SER A 339 0.27 34.24 34.92
C SER A 339 -0.28 34.05 36.37
N TYR A 340 -1.23 33.16 36.71
CA TYR A 340 -1.96 33.22 38.02
C TYR A 340 -2.11 31.92 38.86
N GLY A 341 -1.60 30.78 38.39
CA GLY A 341 -1.99 29.44 38.83
C GLY A 341 -1.75 28.99 40.28
N TYR A 342 -0.94 29.66 41.11
CA TYR A 342 -1.18 29.71 42.57
C TYR A 342 -0.47 30.87 43.26
N VAL A 343 -0.92 31.23 44.46
CA VAL A 343 -0.30 32.28 45.28
C VAL A 343 0.80 31.70 46.16
N GLN A 344 2.03 32.20 46.02
CA GLN A 344 3.13 31.96 46.97
C GLN A 344 3.40 33.25 47.74
N ASN A 345 3.45 33.17 49.08
CA ASN A 345 3.75 34.29 49.98
C ASN A 345 2.92 35.57 49.75
N GLY A 346 1.69 35.45 49.25
CA GLY A 346 0.79 36.58 49.00
C GLY A 346 0.89 37.24 47.62
N GLN A 347 1.78 36.77 46.74
CA GLN A 347 1.83 37.18 45.33
C GLN A 347 1.32 36.06 44.42
N ALA A 348 0.57 36.42 43.37
CA ALA A 348 0.15 35.48 42.34
C ALA A 348 1.36 35.02 41.50
N VAL A 349 1.56 33.71 41.43
CA VAL A 349 2.57 33.05 40.59
C VAL A 349 1.87 32.25 39.50
N ALA A 350 2.52 32.19 38.35
CA ALA A 350 2.18 31.39 37.18
C ALA A 350 1.97 29.88 37.47
N VAL A 351 0.84 29.33 36.99
CA VAL A 351 0.66 27.95 36.47
C VAL A 351 -0.51 27.97 35.47
N LYS A 352 -0.24 27.63 34.21
CA LYS A 352 -1.23 27.42 33.14
C LYS A 352 -1.23 25.93 32.82
N ALA A 353 -2.42 25.36 32.71
CA ALA A 353 -2.62 23.99 32.24
C ALA A 353 -3.37 24.05 30.92
N MET A 354 -2.95 23.25 29.95
CA MET A 354 -3.56 23.19 28.62
C MET A 354 -3.44 21.79 28.02
N ASN A 355 -4.33 21.52 27.06
CA ASN A 355 -4.31 20.32 26.24
C ASN A 355 -2.90 20.13 25.65
N ASN A 356 -2.27 18.99 25.93
CA ASN A 356 -0.84 18.74 25.72
C ASN A 356 -0.49 18.39 24.25
N GLY A 357 -1.22 18.96 23.28
CA GLY A 357 -1.00 18.79 21.84
C GLY A 357 -1.37 17.41 21.25
N SER A 358 -1.51 16.39 22.10
CA SER A 358 -1.73 14.98 21.74
C SER A 358 -3.16 14.61 21.32
N TYR A 359 -4.14 15.49 21.53
CA TYR A 359 -5.53 15.24 21.17
C TYR A 359 -5.75 15.59 19.69
N GLY A 360 -5.21 14.74 18.81
CA GLY A 360 -5.29 14.79 17.35
C GLY A 360 -4.94 16.14 16.72
N THR A 361 -3.64 16.41 16.67
CA THR A 361 -3.03 17.32 15.68
C THR A 361 -2.99 16.60 14.33
N ASP A 362 -3.28 17.27 13.21
CA ASP A 362 -2.87 16.80 11.87
C ASP A 362 -1.53 17.46 11.50
N TYR A 363 -0.52 16.63 11.26
CA TYR A 363 0.82 17.10 10.89
C TYR A 363 0.95 17.10 9.37
N ASP A 364 1.62 18.10 8.83
CA ASP A 364 1.64 18.43 7.41
C ASP A 364 3.09 18.74 7.00
N PHE A 365 3.81 17.67 6.67
CA PHE A 365 5.25 17.71 6.44
C PHE A 365 5.57 17.82 4.95
N THR A 366 6.25 18.90 4.57
CA THR A 366 6.82 19.05 3.23
C THR A 366 8.25 18.51 3.24
N PHE A 367 8.52 17.46 2.48
CA PHE A 367 9.86 16.89 2.34
C PHE A 367 10.46 17.29 0.99
N GLN A 368 11.50 18.12 1.02
CA GLN A 368 12.41 18.28 -0.11
C GLN A 368 13.42 17.10 -0.08
N ILE A 369 12.99 15.98 -0.65
CA ILE A 369 13.75 14.72 -0.71
C ILE A 369 14.68 14.75 -1.90
N THR A 370 15.93 14.35 -1.72
CA THR A 370 16.89 14.05 -2.79
C THR A 370 17.24 12.57 -2.74
N GLY A 371 16.94 11.87 -3.83
CA GLY A 371 17.27 10.47 -4.01
C GLY A 371 16.26 9.46 -3.40
N PRO A 372 16.38 8.17 -3.77
CA PRO A 372 15.35 7.17 -3.49
C PRO A 372 15.18 6.89 -1.99
N THR A 373 13.96 7.08 -1.50
CA THR A 373 13.63 7.17 -0.07
C THR A 373 12.45 6.28 0.29
N VAL A 374 12.63 5.47 1.33
CA VAL A 374 11.52 4.80 2.02
C VAL A 374 11.00 5.72 3.11
N ILE A 375 9.71 6.05 3.08
CA ILE A 375 9.00 6.69 4.19
C ILE A 375 8.37 5.58 5.01
N ALA A 376 8.76 5.46 6.27
CA ALA A 376 8.19 4.53 7.24
C ALA A 376 7.71 5.26 8.50
N LEU A 377 6.77 4.69 9.24
CA LEU A 377 6.31 5.23 10.51
C LEU A 377 6.46 4.19 11.64
N GLN A 378 6.86 4.68 12.81
CA GLN A 378 6.95 3.91 14.05
C GLN A 378 5.71 4.12 14.92
N GLU A 379 5.20 3.05 15.52
CA GLU A 379 4.24 3.18 16.63
C GLU A 379 4.89 3.86 17.85
N ALA A 380 4.09 4.37 18.78
CA ALA A 380 4.62 5.00 19.99
C ALA A 380 5.53 4.07 20.80
N LYS A 381 6.74 4.54 21.14
CA LYS A 381 7.69 3.79 21.98
C LYS A 381 7.19 3.64 23.43
N PRO A 382 7.64 2.60 24.16
CA PRO A 382 7.42 2.46 25.60
C PRO A 382 7.69 3.75 26.39
N LEU A 383 6.77 4.13 27.29
CA LEU A 383 6.94 5.30 28.16
C LEU A 383 7.97 5.11 29.29
N HIS A 384 8.50 3.90 29.49
CA HIS A 384 9.50 3.58 30.52
C HIS A 384 10.82 3.11 29.89
N ALA A 385 11.93 3.63 30.40
CA ALA A 385 13.27 3.40 29.87
C ALA A 385 14.04 2.22 30.53
N ASP A 386 13.43 1.56 31.52
CA ASP A 386 14.04 0.48 32.31
C ASP A 386 13.80 -0.93 31.74
N GLY A 387 13.12 -1.04 30.60
CA GLY A 387 12.75 -2.32 29.99
C GLY A 387 11.58 -3.02 30.68
N SER A 388 10.92 -2.39 31.67
CA SER A 388 9.62 -2.86 32.15
C SER A 388 8.61 -2.82 30.99
N LYS A 389 7.68 -3.78 30.96
CA LYS A 389 6.60 -3.77 29.95
C LYS A 389 5.82 -2.45 30.10
N PRO A 390 5.67 -1.66 29.03
CA PRO A 390 5.06 -0.33 29.14
C PRO A 390 3.61 -0.43 29.62
N PHE A 391 3.10 0.65 30.21
CA PHE A 391 1.69 0.98 30.00
C PHE A 391 1.48 1.06 28.49
N VAL A 392 0.90 0.00 27.90
CA VAL A 392 0.62 -0.02 26.46
C VAL A 392 -0.43 1.02 26.23
N ASP A 393 -0.01 2.14 25.65
CA ASP A 393 -0.94 3.23 25.45
C ASP A 393 -1.94 2.83 24.36
N MET A 394 -3.19 2.77 24.79
CA MET A 394 -4.28 2.05 24.13
C MET A 394 -4.61 2.59 22.74
N TYR A 395 -4.19 3.83 22.47
CA TYR A 395 -4.66 4.63 21.35
C TYR A 395 -3.71 4.61 20.14
N ASN A 396 -2.44 4.23 20.31
CA ASN A 396 -1.39 4.37 19.29
C ASN A 396 -1.31 3.22 18.27
N GLN A 397 -2.36 2.41 18.11
CA GLN A 397 -2.31 1.16 17.32
C GLN A 397 -2.48 1.35 15.80
N PHE A 398 -2.85 2.55 15.36
CA PHE A 398 -3.06 2.88 13.96
C PHE A 398 -2.58 4.31 13.68
N LEU A 399 -1.88 4.51 12.57
CA LEU A 399 -1.46 5.83 12.08
C LEU A 399 -1.97 6.01 10.66
N THR A 400 -2.78 7.05 10.43
CA THR A 400 -3.25 7.40 9.08
C THR A 400 -2.31 8.42 8.46
N VAL A 401 -1.94 8.20 7.21
CA VAL A 401 -1.05 9.07 6.44
C VAL A 401 -1.59 9.29 5.03
N MET A 402 -1.32 10.43 4.44
CA MET A 402 -1.65 10.76 3.05
C MET A 402 -0.45 11.43 2.40
N LEU A 403 -0.06 10.98 1.20
CA LEU A 403 1.02 11.59 0.41
C LEU A 403 0.45 12.48 -0.69
N ASP A 404 1.06 13.65 -0.88
CA ASP A 404 0.87 14.58 -2.00
C ASP A 404 -0.59 15.06 -2.20
N ASP A 405 -1.38 15.06 -1.12
CA ASP A 405 -2.84 15.28 -1.08
C ASP A 405 -3.66 14.38 -2.06
N ASP A 406 -3.12 13.24 -2.51
CA ASP A 406 -3.85 12.26 -3.33
C ASP A 406 -4.66 11.29 -2.44
N PRO A 407 -6.01 11.23 -2.58
CA PRO A 407 -6.84 10.24 -1.88
C PRO A 407 -6.44 8.79 -2.17
N SER A 408 -5.87 8.52 -3.35
CA SER A 408 -5.34 7.20 -3.73
C SER A 408 -4.04 6.84 -3.01
N GLN A 409 -3.42 7.79 -2.30
CA GLN A 409 -2.25 7.62 -1.44
C GLN A 409 -2.57 7.78 0.04
N ILE A 410 -3.83 7.73 0.49
CA ILE A 410 -4.10 7.60 1.93
C ILE A 410 -3.86 6.13 2.35
N ARG A 411 -3.21 5.94 3.50
CA ARG A 411 -2.92 4.67 4.17
C ARG A 411 -3.21 4.75 5.66
N THR A 412 -3.48 3.61 6.29
CA THR A 412 -3.69 3.50 7.75
C THR A 412 -2.96 2.29 8.29
N LEU A 413 -1.72 2.54 8.74
CA LEU A 413 -0.79 1.50 9.17
C LEU A 413 -1.23 0.89 10.50
N HIS A 414 -1.61 -0.38 10.48
CA HIS A 414 -1.97 -1.16 11.67
C HIS A 414 -0.74 -1.77 12.37
N PHE A 415 -0.48 -1.41 13.63
CA PHE A 415 0.65 -1.91 14.44
C PHE A 415 0.26 -2.97 15.50
N LYS A 416 -1.04 -3.12 15.75
CA LYS A 416 -1.70 -4.05 16.69
C LYS A 416 -0.98 -5.38 16.91
N ASP A 417 -0.82 -5.73 18.19
CA ASP A 417 -0.33 -7.03 18.65
C ASP A 417 -1.37 -8.16 18.42
N PRO A 418 -1.00 -9.32 17.85
CA PRO A 418 -1.91 -10.47 17.75
C PRO A 418 -2.43 -10.96 19.12
N ASN A 419 -1.64 -10.85 20.18
CA ASN A 419 -1.99 -11.27 21.53
C ASN A 419 -2.79 -10.21 22.31
N TYR A 420 -3.15 -9.07 21.69
CA TYR A 420 -3.77 -7.94 22.38
C TYR A 420 -5.11 -8.25 23.06
N HIS A 421 -5.81 -9.28 22.59
CA HIS A 421 -7.02 -9.82 23.23
C HIS A 421 -6.78 -10.39 24.64
N LEU A 422 -5.51 -10.55 25.05
CA LEU A 422 -5.08 -10.98 26.39
C LEU A 422 -4.60 -9.83 27.28
N TYR A 423 -4.70 -8.56 26.84
CA TYR A 423 -4.15 -7.39 27.55
C TYR A 423 -4.49 -7.37 29.06
N TYR A 424 -5.76 -7.57 29.40
CA TYR A 424 -6.26 -7.53 30.78
C TYR A 424 -6.11 -8.86 31.56
N SER A 425 -5.69 -9.96 30.91
CA SER A 425 -5.76 -11.32 31.48
C SER A 425 -4.44 -12.08 31.47
N ASN A 426 -3.55 -11.79 30.51
CA ASN A 426 -2.18 -12.28 30.46
C ASN A 426 -1.28 -11.26 29.73
N PHE A 427 -0.92 -10.21 30.45
CA PHE A 427 -0.04 -9.11 30.00
C PHE A 427 1.37 -9.58 29.59
N GLU A 428 1.84 -10.73 30.09
CA GLU A 428 3.14 -11.30 29.72
C GLU A 428 3.20 -11.71 28.25
N ARG A 429 2.09 -12.15 27.65
CA ARG A 429 2.02 -12.58 26.23
C ARG A 429 2.11 -11.44 25.21
N LEU A 430 2.02 -10.19 25.63
CA LEU A 430 2.14 -9.04 24.73
C LEU A 430 3.55 -8.89 24.16
N GLN A 431 3.65 -8.58 22.87
CA GLN A 431 4.88 -8.27 22.16
C GLN A 431 5.46 -6.90 22.57
N PRO A 432 6.74 -6.61 22.26
CA PRO A 432 7.29 -5.26 22.38
C PRO A 432 6.58 -4.25 21.49
N LEU A 433 6.51 -2.99 21.96
CA LEU A 433 6.13 -1.82 21.17
C LEU A 433 7.38 -1.19 20.51
N GLY A 434 7.16 -0.37 19.49
CA GLY A 434 8.18 0.34 18.72
C GLY A 434 8.41 -0.26 17.33
N LYS A 435 7.47 -1.08 16.83
CA LYS A 435 7.46 -1.58 15.45
C LYS A 435 7.41 -0.42 14.47
N VAL A 436 8.14 -0.55 13.37
CA VAL A 436 8.13 0.37 12.24
C VAL A 436 7.51 -0.31 11.04
N LYS A 437 6.64 0.40 10.33
CA LYS A 437 6.04 -0.04 9.07
C LYS A 437 6.34 0.92 7.93
N VAL A 438 6.65 0.37 6.78
CA VAL A 438 6.77 1.12 5.52
C VAL A 438 5.41 1.70 5.14
N ALA A 439 5.41 3.00 4.84
CA ALA A 439 4.23 3.76 4.42
C ALA A 439 4.25 4.05 2.92
N TYR A 440 5.42 4.45 2.39
CA TYR A 440 5.64 4.75 0.98
C TYR A 440 7.07 4.41 0.57
N VAL A 441 7.27 4.12 -0.70
CA VAL A 441 8.59 3.86 -1.30
C VAL A 441 8.73 4.76 -2.53
N LEU A 442 9.66 5.71 -2.46
CA LEU A 442 9.85 6.76 -3.46
C LEU A 442 11.14 6.48 -4.26
N ASP A 443 11.00 6.24 -5.57
CA ASP A 443 12.12 5.86 -6.45
C ASP A 443 12.87 7.07 -7.06
N ASP A 444 12.56 8.28 -6.62
CA ASP A 444 12.99 9.51 -7.29
C ASP A 444 14.45 9.86 -7.00
N VAL A 445 15.31 9.65 -8.01
CA VAL A 445 16.77 9.88 -7.94
C VAL A 445 17.19 11.36 -7.87
N GLY A 446 16.27 12.30 -8.10
CA GLY A 446 16.52 13.75 -8.05
C GLY A 446 15.87 14.41 -6.84
N THR A 447 15.98 15.73 -6.75
CA THR A 447 15.30 16.50 -5.69
C THR A 447 13.82 16.73 -6.02
N ARG A 448 12.90 16.29 -5.15
CA ARG A 448 11.45 16.55 -5.25
C ARG A 448 10.86 17.01 -3.93
N ASN A 449 9.77 17.77 -4.02
CA ASN A 449 8.95 18.15 -2.87
C ASN A 449 7.75 17.20 -2.77
N HIS A 450 7.68 16.42 -1.68
CA HIS A 450 6.51 15.63 -1.30
C HIS A 450 5.81 16.24 -0.10
N ARG A 451 4.52 15.99 0.07
CA ARG A 451 3.69 16.46 1.20
C ARG A 451 3.10 15.27 1.93
N LEU A 452 3.73 14.86 3.03
CA LEU A 452 3.21 13.82 3.92
C LEU A 452 2.32 14.46 4.99
N ARG A 453 1.01 14.23 4.90
CA ARG A 453 0.11 14.50 6.01
C ARG A 453 0.06 13.27 6.93
N VAL A 454 0.31 13.45 8.22
CA VAL A 454 0.19 12.41 9.26
C VAL A 454 -0.92 12.78 10.23
N MET A 455 -1.87 11.87 10.42
CA MET A 455 -3.10 12.09 11.16
C MET A 455 -3.09 11.16 12.38
N LEU A 456 -3.13 11.74 13.58
CA LEU A 456 -3.02 10.98 14.82
C LEU A 456 -4.36 10.46 15.35
N PRO A 457 -4.39 9.24 15.94
CA PRO A 457 -5.59 8.71 16.57
C PRO A 457 -6.02 9.56 17.79
N PRO A 458 -7.32 9.51 18.16
CA PRO A 458 -7.80 10.17 19.38
C PRO A 458 -6.98 9.74 20.59
N ASN A 459 -6.55 10.70 21.41
CA ASN A 459 -5.79 10.47 22.65
C ASN A 459 -4.44 9.74 22.43
N SER A 460 -3.74 10.01 21.33
CA SER A 460 -2.42 9.42 21.03
C SER A 460 -1.33 9.87 22.03
N TYR A 461 -1.01 9.05 23.05
CA TYR A 461 0.03 9.37 24.03
C TYR A 461 1.35 8.64 23.73
N GLY A 462 2.22 9.26 22.93
CA GLY A 462 3.62 8.88 22.85
C GLY A 462 4.36 9.51 21.67
N PRO A 463 5.70 9.59 21.71
CA PRO A 463 6.47 10.01 20.55
C PRO A 463 6.40 8.95 19.45
N PHE A 464 5.95 9.34 18.26
CA PHE A 464 6.03 8.53 17.05
C PHE A 464 7.18 9.04 16.17
N GLN A 465 7.79 8.16 15.38
CA GLN A 465 8.85 8.53 14.44
C GLN A 465 8.35 8.38 13.01
N ILE A 466 8.48 9.44 12.20
CA ILE A 466 8.54 9.31 10.75
C ILE A 466 10.01 9.04 10.42
N LEU A 467 10.27 7.99 9.66
CA LEU A 467 11.60 7.54 9.28
C LEU A 467 11.75 7.75 7.77
N LEU A 468 12.76 8.52 7.40
CA LEU A 468 13.21 8.70 6.02
C LEU A 468 14.48 7.86 5.88
N LEU A 469 14.42 6.81 5.08
CA LEU A 469 15.50 5.83 4.97
C LEU A 469 15.99 5.74 3.52
N PRO A 470 17.30 5.62 3.29
CA PRO A 470 17.82 5.45 1.95
C PRO A 470 17.43 4.07 1.42
N LEU A 471 17.05 3.99 0.15
CA LEU A 471 16.89 2.69 -0.50
C LEU A 471 18.28 2.07 -0.68
N GLU A 472 18.52 0.88 -0.09
CA GLU A 472 19.86 0.28 0.05
C GLU A 472 20.60 0.10 -1.31
N GLU A 473 19.87 -0.04 -2.42
CA GLU A 473 20.41 -0.12 -3.78
C GLU A 473 21.15 1.15 -4.27
N ASN A 474 20.99 2.33 -3.64
CA ASN A 474 21.28 3.63 -4.28
C ASN A 474 22.21 4.60 -3.50
N GLN A 475 23.04 4.16 -2.54
CA GLN A 475 23.87 5.03 -1.67
C GLN A 475 25.07 5.76 -2.35
N LYS A 476 24.91 6.41 -3.52
CA LYS A 476 25.97 7.22 -4.16
C LYS A 476 25.44 8.52 -4.80
N ARG A 477 25.82 9.66 -4.20
CA ARG A 477 25.45 11.00 -4.69
C ARG A 477 26.11 11.34 -6.04
N PRO A 478 25.40 12.01 -6.97
CA PRO A 478 26.00 12.67 -8.13
C PRO A 478 26.95 13.84 -7.74
N VAL A 479 27.86 14.22 -8.64
CA VAL A 479 28.91 15.24 -8.40
C VAL A 479 28.88 16.30 -9.51
N THR A 480 29.18 17.57 -9.20
CA THR A 480 28.85 18.73 -10.06
C THR A 480 30.01 19.30 -10.89
N VAL A 481 29.69 19.93 -12.03
CA VAL A 481 30.62 20.45 -13.05
C VAL A 481 31.15 21.86 -12.72
N SER A 482 32.41 22.14 -13.06
CA SER A 482 33.00 23.49 -13.08
C SER A 482 33.38 24.00 -14.48
N SER A 483 33.62 23.12 -15.46
CA SER A 483 33.84 23.51 -16.87
C SER A 483 33.42 22.43 -17.86
N LEU A 484 33.03 22.86 -19.06
CA LEU A 484 32.46 22.04 -20.12
C LEU A 484 33.20 22.26 -21.45
N THR A 485 33.98 21.29 -21.90
CA THR A 485 34.74 21.38 -23.16
C THR A 485 34.38 20.23 -24.11
N ILE A 486 33.86 20.57 -25.28
CA ILE A 486 33.59 19.63 -26.38
C ILE A 486 34.86 19.34 -27.18
N GLU A 487 35.14 18.05 -27.44
CA GLU A 487 36.16 17.59 -28.39
C GLU A 487 35.65 16.37 -29.21
N PRO A 488 35.95 16.28 -30.52
CA PRO A 488 36.60 17.30 -31.36
C PRO A 488 35.65 18.45 -31.75
N LYS A 489 36.23 19.60 -32.11
CA LYS A 489 35.49 20.83 -32.47
C LYS A 489 34.89 20.83 -33.88
N GLU A 490 35.32 19.90 -34.73
CA GLU A 490 34.70 19.62 -36.02
C GLU A 490 34.60 18.10 -36.21
N VAL A 491 33.49 17.64 -36.79
CA VAL A 491 33.12 16.22 -36.96
C VAL A 491 32.57 16.02 -38.38
N ARG A 492 33.03 14.97 -39.07
CA ARG A 492 32.48 14.54 -40.36
C ARG A 492 31.73 13.22 -40.19
N ILE A 493 30.55 13.14 -40.78
CA ILE A 493 29.59 12.04 -40.65
C ILE A 493 29.22 11.54 -42.05
N LEU A 494 29.11 10.22 -42.20
CA LEU A 494 28.70 9.57 -43.44
C LEU A 494 27.39 8.81 -43.21
N LEU A 495 26.37 9.12 -44.01
CA LEU A 495 25.07 8.46 -44.05
C LEU A 495 25.09 7.27 -45.02
N ASP A 496 24.47 6.14 -44.70
CA ASP A 496 23.91 5.25 -45.72
C ASP A 496 22.83 5.97 -46.58
N ASP A 497 22.28 5.39 -47.67
CA ASP A 497 21.23 6.08 -48.46
C ASP A 497 19.78 5.82 -48.00
N GLN A 498 19.59 5.24 -46.80
CA GLN A 498 18.44 5.59 -45.95
C GLN A 498 18.58 7.02 -45.42
N GLY A 499 19.75 7.63 -45.60
CA GLY A 499 20.10 8.93 -45.07
C GLY A 499 20.45 8.87 -43.58
N LYS A 500 21.03 7.77 -43.08
CA LYS A 500 21.34 7.59 -41.65
C LYS A 500 22.82 7.33 -41.39
N SER A 501 23.35 7.94 -40.33
CA SER A 501 24.68 7.59 -39.81
C SER A 501 24.57 6.83 -38.49
N ASP A 502 25.68 6.19 -38.11
CA ASP A 502 25.98 6.00 -36.69
C ASP A 502 26.03 7.37 -35.98
N PRO A 503 25.49 7.50 -34.76
CA PRO A 503 25.53 8.74 -34.02
C PRO A 503 26.86 8.91 -33.27
N ILE A 504 27.55 10.03 -33.49
CA ILE A 504 28.90 10.25 -32.94
C ILE A 504 28.80 10.89 -31.56
N THR A 505 29.28 10.19 -30.52
CA THR A 505 29.46 10.79 -29.20
C THR A 505 30.58 11.82 -29.24
N ILE A 506 30.23 13.09 -29.12
CA ILE A 506 31.21 14.15 -28.88
C ILE A 506 31.62 14.09 -27.41
N ALA A 507 32.92 13.89 -27.17
CA ALA A 507 33.44 13.79 -25.82
C ALA A 507 33.35 15.16 -25.14
N VAL A 508 32.69 15.21 -23.99
CA VAL A 508 32.70 16.41 -23.15
C VAL A 508 33.65 16.20 -21.99
N LYS A 509 34.78 16.89 -22.01
CA LYS A 509 35.66 16.97 -20.84
C LYS A 509 34.99 17.84 -19.79
N ILE A 510 34.23 17.18 -18.93
CA ILE A 510 33.76 17.72 -17.66
C ILE A 510 34.95 17.80 -16.70
N THR A 511 35.12 18.95 -16.06
CA THR A 511 36.02 19.09 -14.90
C THR A 511 35.19 19.32 -13.65
N PRO A 512 35.47 18.67 -12.51
CA PRO A 512 36.38 17.52 -12.35
C PRO A 512 35.81 16.24 -12.99
N GLU A 513 36.66 15.28 -13.37
CA GLU A 513 36.25 14.11 -14.18
C GLU A 513 35.30 13.14 -13.46
N ASN A 514 35.16 13.21 -12.15
CA ASN A 514 34.18 12.44 -11.37
C ASN A 514 32.79 13.10 -11.30
N ALA A 515 32.58 14.26 -11.93
CA ALA A 515 31.31 14.98 -11.90
C ALA A 515 30.23 14.36 -12.81
N ILE A 516 29.36 13.55 -12.20
CA ILE A 516 28.14 13.02 -12.81
C ILE A 516 27.13 14.16 -13.01
N SER A 517 27.12 14.75 -14.20
CA SER A 517 26.14 15.75 -14.61
C SER A 517 25.50 15.36 -15.93
N LYS A 518 24.17 15.45 -15.96
CA LYS A 518 23.36 15.32 -17.16
C LYS A 518 23.50 16.60 -17.99
N LEU A 519 23.65 16.43 -19.29
CA LEU A 519 23.85 17.54 -20.22
C LEU A 519 22.60 17.71 -21.08
N ASN A 520 22.18 18.96 -21.25
CA ASN A 520 21.17 19.35 -22.22
C ASN A 520 21.88 19.76 -23.50
N TRP A 521 21.51 19.16 -24.63
CA TRP A 521 22.18 19.40 -25.90
C TRP A 521 21.21 19.93 -26.96
N SER A 522 21.75 20.64 -27.95
CA SER A 522 20.98 21.29 -29.01
C SER A 522 21.72 21.27 -30.34
N SER A 523 20.96 21.41 -31.44
CA SER A 523 21.46 21.55 -32.80
C SER A 523 20.88 22.79 -33.46
N SER A 524 21.68 23.47 -34.27
CA SER A 524 21.23 24.58 -35.13
C SER A 524 20.41 24.12 -36.34
N ARG A 525 20.53 22.84 -36.73
CA ARG A 525 19.78 22.22 -37.82
C ARG A 525 19.32 20.80 -37.47
N PRO A 526 18.28 20.64 -36.63
CA PRO A 526 17.69 19.33 -36.30
C PRO A 526 17.24 18.50 -37.50
N ASP A 527 17.00 19.15 -38.64
CA ASP A 527 16.64 18.53 -39.92
C ASP A 527 17.81 17.82 -40.62
N ILE A 528 19.05 18.20 -40.32
CA ILE A 528 20.28 17.54 -40.81
C ILE A 528 20.91 16.71 -39.70
N VAL A 529 20.98 17.25 -38.48
CA VAL A 529 21.63 16.61 -37.33
C VAL A 529 20.90 16.95 -36.02
N THR A 530 20.58 15.96 -35.21
CA THR A 530 20.15 16.13 -33.81
C THR A 530 21.22 15.66 -32.83
N ILE A 531 21.09 16.01 -31.56
CA ILE A 531 21.90 15.43 -30.48
C ILE A 531 21.03 15.11 -29.26
N ASN A 532 21.37 14.01 -28.59
CA ASN A 532 20.72 13.58 -27.35
C ASN A 532 21.44 14.10 -26.10
N LYS A 533 20.81 13.89 -24.93
CA LYS A 533 21.31 14.21 -23.59
C LYS A 533 22.71 13.63 -23.24
N ASP A 534 23.12 12.57 -23.91
CA ASP A 534 24.32 11.78 -23.60
C ASP A 534 25.52 12.16 -24.49
N GLY A 535 25.37 13.17 -25.36
CA GLY A 535 26.42 13.67 -26.24
C GLY A 535 26.47 13.07 -27.64
N MET A 536 25.47 12.27 -27.99
CA MET A 536 25.43 11.48 -29.24
C MET A 536 24.79 12.27 -30.39
N VAL A 537 25.61 12.65 -31.37
CA VAL A 537 25.25 13.41 -32.58
C VAL A 537 24.70 12.49 -33.66
N GLN A 538 23.39 12.45 -33.87
CA GLN A 538 22.71 11.68 -34.92
C GLN A 538 22.44 12.54 -36.16
N ALA A 539 22.90 12.11 -37.34
CA ALA A 539 22.55 12.76 -38.60
C ALA A 539 21.37 12.07 -39.33
N HIS A 540 20.66 12.85 -40.16
CA HIS A 540 19.39 12.51 -40.82
C HIS A 540 19.32 12.92 -42.31
N ALA A 541 20.18 13.84 -42.76
CA ALA A 541 20.21 14.33 -44.14
C ALA A 541 21.59 14.89 -44.50
N VAL A 542 21.91 14.99 -45.79
CA VAL A 542 23.21 15.50 -46.30
C VAL A 542 23.30 17.03 -46.13
N GLY A 543 24.40 17.52 -45.55
CA GLY A 543 24.70 18.95 -45.33
C GLY A 543 25.42 19.25 -44.00
N GLU A 544 25.43 20.51 -43.55
CA GLU A 544 26.14 20.91 -42.31
C GLU A 544 25.20 21.41 -41.19
N ALA A 545 25.63 21.19 -39.94
CA ALA A 545 24.97 21.65 -38.71
C ALA A 545 25.98 22.06 -37.63
N ILE A 546 25.52 22.71 -36.56
CA ILE A 546 26.32 23.03 -35.37
C ILE A 546 25.63 22.49 -34.13
N ILE A 547 26.42 21.89 -33.24
CA ILE A 547 25.99 21.19 -32.03
C ILE A 547 26.52 21.91 -30.80
N THR A 548 25.68 22.03 -29.76
CA THR A 548 26.03 22.69 -28.48
C THR A 548 25.63 21.81 -27.30
N ALA A 549 26.57 21.53 -26.39
CA ALA A 549 26.31 21.01 -25.05
C ALA A 549 26.07 22.17 -24.07
N THR A 550 25.17 21.97 -23.13
CA THR A 550 24.94 22.83 -21.97
C THR A 550 24.74 21.94 -20.72
N THR A 551 25.16 22.38 -19.53
CA THR A 551 24.81 21.68 -18.28
C THR A 551 23.30 21.75 -18.02
N GLU A 552 22.73 20.77 -17.28
CA GLU A 552 21.28 20.75 -17.00
C GLU A 552 20.77 22.01 -16.28
N ASP A 553 21.64 22.69 -15.53
CA ASP A 553 21.37 23.96 -14.86
C ASP A 553 21.55 25.22 -15.73
N GLY A 554 21.90 25.05 -17.01
CA GLY A 554 22.07 26.12 -18.00
C GLY A 554 23.37 26.93 -17.92
N LYS A 555 24.26 26.69 -16.93
CA LYS A 555 25.35 27.64 -16.62
C LYS A 555 26.61 27.51 -17.49
N HIS A 556 26.93 26.33 -17.99
CA HIS A 556 28.14 26.09 -18.80
C HIS A 556 27.77 25.51 -20.15
N GLN A 557 28.39 25.97 -21.24
CA GLN A 557 28.13 25.48 -22.60
C GLN A 557 29.39 25.41 -23.49
N SER A 558 29.35 24.55 -24.50
CA SER A 558 30.45 24.27 -25.46
C SER A 558 29.88 23.82 -26.80
N SER A 559 30.58 23.94 -27.93
CA SER A 559 30.03 23.60 -29.27
C SER A 559 31.05 23.02 -30.28
N SER A 560 30.54 22.36 -31.33
CA SER A 560 31.28 21.73 -32.44
C SER A 560 30.49 21.77 -33.77
N ARG A 561 31.19 21.80 -34.91
CA ARG A 561 30.60 21.75 -36.27
C ARG A 561 30.47 20.30 -36.75
N ILE A 562 29.33 19.97 -37.37
CA ILE A 562 29.07 18.67 -37.98
C ILE A 562 28.87 18.84 -39.49
N SER A 563 29.51 18.00 -40.30
CA SER A 563 29.34 17.95 -41.76
C SER A 563 28.94 16.53 -42.17
N VAL A 564 27.94 16.39 -43.06
CA VAL A 564 27.22 15.13 -43.32
C VAL A 564 27.12 14.85 -44.82
N GLU A 565 27.53 13.66 -45.26
CA GLU A 565 27.55 13.23 -46.67
C GLU A 565 26.92 11.84 -46.84
N SER A 566 26.46 11.47 -48.04
CA SER A 566 26.04 10.08 -48.33
C SER A 566 27.25 9.20 -48.70
N LYS A 567 27.16 7.93 -48.31
CA LYS A 567 28.23 6.90 -48.31
C LYS A 567 28.03 5.84 -49.40
N VAL A 568 26.92 5.90 -50.15
CA VAL A 568 26.38 4.80 -50.98
C VAL A 568 25.70 5.36 -52.25
N LEU A 569 25.83 4.88 -53.50
CA LEU A 569 26.57 3.79 -54.20
C LEU A 569 25.77 2.52 -54.62
N PRO A 570 26.20 1.78 -55.67
CA PRO A 570 25.66 0.45 -55.97
C PRO A 570 25.84 -0.53 -54.80
N ALA A 571 25.25 -1.73 -54.91
CA ALA A 571 25.53 -2.81 -53.96
C ALA A 571 27.03 -3.12 -53.96
N GLU A 572 27.67 -3.07 -52.78
CA GLU A 572 29.11 -3.31 -52.61
C GLU A 572 29.39 -4.67 -51.95
N SER A 573 28.43 -5.20 -51.20
CA SER A 573 28.45 -6.53 -50.58
C SER A 573 27.02 -7.08 -50.38
N ILE A 574 26.93 -8.30 -49.90
CA ILE A 574 25.68 -8.94 -49.49
C ILE A 574 26.02 -9.90 -48.35
N GLN A 575 25.10 -10.01 -47.39
CA GLN A 575 25.18 -10.88 -46.22
C GLN A 575 23.80 -11.54 -46.02
N LEU A 576 23.67 -12.39 -45.01
CA LEU A 576 22.43 -13.08 -44.66
C LEU A 576 22.09 -12.84 -43.19
N ASP A 577 20.81 -12.73 -42.85
CA ASP A 577 20.33 -12.40 -41.49
C ASP A 577 20.71 -13.45 -40.44
N ARG A 578 21.07 -14.65 -40.88
CA ARG A 578 21.66 -15.73 -40.09
C ARG A 578 22.75 -16.43 -40.91
N GLU A 579 24.01 -16.13 -40.63
CA GLU A 579 25.16 -16.89 -41.13
C GLU A 579 25.15 -18.36 -40.69
N GLN A 580 24.46 -18.68 -39.59
CA GLN A 580 24.15 -20.05 -39.17
C GLN A 580 22.66 -20.20 -38.88
N ILE A 581 22.06 -21.27 -39.42
CA ILE A 581 20.66 -21.62 -39.12
C ILE A 581 20.61 -23.03 -38.53
N ASN A 582 20.14 -23.08 -37.28
CA ASN A 582 19.90 -24.31 -36.54
C ASN A 582 18.49 -24.82 -36.85
N LEU A 583 18.39 -25.92 -37.60
CA LEU A 583 17.13 -26.60 -37.91
C LEU A 583 17.05 -27.95 -37.21
N ALA A 584 15.87 -28.31 -36.70
CA ALA A 584 15.57 -29.70 -36.40
C ALA A 584 15.30 -30.49 -37.70
N VAL A 585 15.77 -31.73 -37.80
CA VAL A 585 15.41 -32.64 -38.90
C VAL A 585 13.88 -32.81 -38.96
N GLY A 586 13.26 -32.48 -40.09
CA GLY A 586 11.80 -32.53 -40.25
C GLY A 586 11.04 -31.52 -39.37
N GLY A 587 11.74 -30.52 -38.82
CA GLY A 587 11.14 -29.42 -38.07
C GLY A 587 10.50 -28.36 -38.97
N VAL A 588 10.00 -27.29 -38.34
CA VAL A 588 9.41 -26.14 -39.05
C VAL A 588 10.48 -25.45 -39.91
N ALA A 589 10.16 -25.23 -41.19
CA ALA A 589 11.02 -24.51 -42.11
C ALA A 589 11.24 -23.05 -41.65
N GLN A 590 12.49 -22.57 -41.68
CA GLN A 590 12.83 -21.21 -41.26
C GLN A 590 13.16 -20.33 -42.45
N LYS A 591 12.55 -19.14 -42.48
CA LYS A 591 12.85 -18.13 -43.50
C LYS A 591 14.12 -17.36 -43.15
N ILE A 592 15.18 -17.55 -43.93
CA ILE A 592 16.37 -16.69 -43.99
C ILE A 592 16.03 -15.42 -44.79
N ARG A 593 16.81 -14.36 -44.60
CA ARG A 593 16.72 -13.13 -45.38
C ARG A 593 18.11 -12.73 -45.85
N ALA A 594 18.22 -12.25 -47.07
CA ALA A 594 19.43 -11.57 -47.50
C ALA A 594 19.40 -10.12 -47.03
N ILE A 595 20.57 -9.60 -46.71
CA ILE A 595 20.83 -8.21 -46.38
C ILE A 595 21.87 -7.76 -47.40
N ILE A 596 21.43 -7.11 -48.49
CA ILE A 596 22.37 -6.51 -49.43
C ILE A 596 22.94 -5.27 -48.75
N LEU A 597 24.25 -5.06 -48.84
CA LEU A 597 24.89 -3.87 -48.30
C LEU A 597 25.62 -3.07 -49.40
N PRO A 598 25.56 -1.74 -49.35
CA PRO A 598 24.83 -0.97 -48.34
C PRO A 598 23.30 -1.09 -48.56
N GLN A 599 22.51 -0.76 -47.53
CA GLN A 599 21.19 -1.36 -47.27
C GLN A 599 20.07 -0.87 -48.21
N GLU A 600 20.40 0.04 -49.12
CA GLU A 600 19.43 0.79 -49.93
C GLU A 600 19.74 0.75 -51.43
N ALA A 601 20.90 0.19 -51.78
CA ALA A 601 21.07 -0.51 -53.06
C ALA A 601 19.99 -1.62 -53.22
N PRO A 602 19.65 -2.05 -54.44
CA PRO A 602 18.47 -2.90 -54.69
C PRO A 602 18.46 -4.24 -53.92
N GLN A 603 17.53 -4.38 -52.98
CA GLN A 603 17.49 -5.46 -51.98
C GLN A 603 16.92 -6.82 -52.49
N ASN A 604 16.66 -6.99 -53.78
CA ASN A 604 16.13 -8.25 -54.32
C ASN A 604 17.24 -9.26 -54.65
N VAL A 605 16.99 -10.55 -54.35
CA VAL A 605 17.98 -11.63 -54.43
C VAL A 605 17.45 -12.91 -55.08
N SER A 606 18.38 -13.80 -55.46
CA SER A 606 18.10 -15.18 -55.87
C SER A 606 18.85 -16.17 -54.98
N TRP A 607 18.22 -17.31 -54.66
CA TRP A 607 18.67 -18.28 -53.66
C TRP A 607 19.09 -19.63 -54.26
N SER A 608 19.97 -20.36 -53.54
CA SER A 608 20.42 -21.72 -53.89
C SER A 608 20.95 -22.48 -52.67
N SER A 609 21.13 -23.79 -52.78
CA SER A 609 21.71 -24.67 -51.74
C SER A 609 22.90 -25.47 -52.27
N SER A 610 23.94 -25.63 -51.44
CA SER A 610 25.10 -26.50 -51.75
C SER A 610 24.81 -27.99 -51.58
N ASN A 611 23.77 -28.37 -50.83
CA ASN A 611 23.33 -29.76 -50.70
C ASN A 611 21.86 -29.88 -50.28
N GLU A 612 20.98 -29.99 -51.27
CA GLU A 612 19.53 -30.12 -51.09
C GLU A 612 19.09 -31.38 -50.31
N LYS A 613 19.94 -32.41 -50.19
CA LYS A 613 19.66 -33.58 -49.34
C LYS A 613 19.78 -33.30 -47.84
N ILE A 614 20.46 -32.21 -47.47
CA ILE A 614 20.60 -31.74 -46.09
C ILE A 614 19.63 -30.58 -45.86
N ALA A 615 19.62 -29.55 -46.73
CA ALA A 615 18.64 -28.48 -46.67
C ALA A 615 18.33 -27.84 -48.04
N THR A 616 17.05 -27.54 -48.30
CA THR A 616 16.55 -26.83 -49.50
C THR A 616 16.11 -25.41 -49.16
N VAL A 617 16.12 -24.48 -50.12
CA VAL A 617 15.63 -23.10 -49.98
C VAL A 617 14.67 -22.74 -51.13
N ASP A 618 13.62 -21.95 -50.86
CA ASP A 618 12.70 -21.42 -51.89
C ASP A 618 13.11 -20.02 -52.42
N GLN A 619 12.30 -19.42 -53.30
CA GLN A 619 12.61 -18.11 -53.91
C GLN A 619 12.48 -16.95 -52.93
N GLU A 620 11.67 -17.13 -51.89
CA GLU A 620 11.42 -16.20 -50.82
C GLU A 620 12.47 -16.25 -49.70
N GLY A 621 13.29 -17.32 -49.65
CA GLY A 621 14.31 -17.57 -48.63
C GLY A 621 13.87 -18.55 -47.52
N THR A 622 12.85 -19.39 -47.73
CA THR A 622 12.40 -20.37 -46.72
C THR A 622 13.21 -21.67 -46.81
N ILE A 623 13.93 -22.03 -45.75
CA ILE A 623 14.81 -23.21 -45.69
C ILE A 623 14.14 -24.35 -44.94
N THR A 624 14.18 -25.55 -45.51
CA THR A 624 13.73 -26.80 -44.86
C THR A 624 14.91 -27.76 -44.66
N GLY A 625 15.01 -28.39 -43.47
CA GLY A 625 16.09 -29.29 -43.08
C GLY A 625 15.68 -30.77 -43.12
N HIS A 626 16.36 -31.56 -43.96
CA HIS A 626 15.96 -32.91 -44.37
C HIS A 626 16.77 -34.04 -43.72
N SER A 627 18.05 -33.80 -43.39
CA SER A 627 18.91 -34.81 -42.74
C SER A 627 20.00 -34.16 -41.87
N ILE A 628 20.48 -34.87 -40.84
CA ILE A 628 21.51 -34.36 -39.92
C ILE A 628 22.79 -34.06 -40.71
N GLY A 629 23.31 -32.85 -40.58
CA GLY A 629 24.52 -32.42 -41.27
C GLY A 629 24.59 -30.91 -41.42
N VAL A 630 25.44 -30.48 -42.34
CA VAL A 630 25.70 -29.07 -42.62
C VAL A 630 25.56 -28.82 -44.12
N ALA A 631 24.74 -27.83 -44.48
CA ALA A 631 24.59 -27.32 -45.85
C ALA A 631 24.93 -25.82 -45.89
N THR A 632 25.11 -25.29 -47.09
CA THR A 632 25.34 -23.86 -47.32
C THR A 632 24.26 -23.31 -48.22
N ILE A 633 23.50 -22.33 -47.73
CA ILE A 633 22.49 -21.60 -48.52
C ILE A 633 23.13 -20.31 -49.02
N THR A 634 22.99 -20.02 -50.31
CA THR A 634 23.63 -18.87 -50.96
C THR A 634 22.58 -17.93 -51.54
N ALA A 635 22.61 -16.64 -51.17
CA ALA A 635 21.90 -15.58 -51.87
C ALA A 635 22.83 -14.87 -52.86
N THR A 636 22.26 -14.34 -53.95
CA THR A 636 22.94 -13.58 -55.00
C THR A 636 22.13 -12.31 -55.31
N THR A 637 22.81 -11.17 -55.50
CA THR A 637 22.18 -9.86 -55.77
C THR A 637 21.39 -9.78 -57.07
N ALA A 638 20.52 -8.77 -57.19
CA ALA A 638 19.68 -8.46 -58.35
C ALA A 638 20.46 -8.33 -59.68
N ASP A 639 21.59 -7.62 -59.62
CA ASP A 639 22.55 -7.42 -60.71
C ASP A 639 23.50 -8.61 -60.93
N LYS A 640 23.45 -9.59 -60.02
CA LYS A 640 24.30 -10.79 -59.93
C LYS A 640 25.78 -10.50 -59.66
N ALA A 641 26.12 -9.30 -59.17
CA ALA A 641 27.50 -8.91 -58.87
C ALA A 641 28.06 -9.60 -57.61
N LEU A 642 27.25 -9.92 -56.61
CA LEU A 642 27.71 -10.31 -55.27
C LEU A 642 26.92 -11.49 -54.70
N GLN A 643 27.54 -12.27 -53.80
CA GLN A 643 26.95 -13.46 -53.18
C GLN A 643 27.26 -13.57 -51.67
N ALA A 644 26.31 -14.12 -50.91
CA ALA A 644 26.39 -14.33 -49.47
C ALA A 644 26.02 -15.77 -49.09
N THR A 645 26.64 -16.34 -48.07
CA THR A 645 26.48 -17.75 -47.70
C THR A 645 26.11 -17.94 -46.21
N ALA A 646 25.22 -18.89 -45.94
CA ALA A 646 24.79 -19.25 -44.58
C ALA A 646 24.89 -20.76 -44.37
N GLN A 647 25.50 -21.15 -43.26
CA GLN A 647 25.72 -22.52 -42.85
C GLN A 647 24.51 -23.07 -42.08
N VAL A 648 23.63 -23.79 -42.78
CA VAL A 648 22.48 -24.47 -42.18
C VAL A 648 22.97 -25.74 -41.50
N THR A 649 22.95 -25.73 -40.17
CA THR A 649 23.28 -26.90 -39.33
C THR A 649 21.99 -27.58 -38.90
N VAL A 650 21.75 -28.77 -39.43
CA VAL A 650 20.55 -29.56 -39.10
C VAL A 650 20.88 -30.50 -37.95
N HIS A 651 20.25 -30.27 -36.80
CA HIS A 651 20.50 -30.95 -35.52
C HIS A 651 19.31 -31.80 -35.06
N THR A 652 19.50 -32.52 -33.95
CA THR A 652 18.41 -33.22 -33.25
C THR A 652 17.50 -32.22 -32.52
N PRO A 653 16.17 -32.40 -32.51
CA PRO A 653 15.25 -31.52 -31.78
C PRO A 653 15.61 -31.37 -30.30
N VAL A 654 15.51 -30.15 -29.76
CA VAL A 654 15.57 -29.92 -28.30
C VAL A 654 14.31 -30.50 -27.66
N ARG A 655 14.45 -31.19 -26.53
CA ARG A 655 13.32 -31.73 -25.78
C ARG A 655 12.91 -30.78 -24.66
N ASP A 656 11.61 -30.56 -24.50
CA ASP A 656 11.00 -29.78 -23.42
C ASP A 656 11.55 -30.15 -22.02
N SER A 657 11.80 -31.45 -21.78
CA SER A 657 12.36 -31.99 -20.53
C SER A 657 13.82 -31.60 -20.24
N ASP A 658 14.57 -31.17 -21.24
CA ASP A 658 15.94 -30.67 -21.09
C ASP A 658 15.93 -29.15 -20.90
N PHE A 659 15.10 -28.43 -21.68
CA PHE A 659 14.91 -26.99 -21.54
C PHE A 659 14.37 -26.57 -20.17
N LEU A 660 13.32 -27.24 -19.68
CA LEU A 660 12.75 -26.95 -18.35
C LEU A 660 13.73 -27.24 -17.20
N ARG A 661 14.68 -28.17 -17.40
CA ARG A 661 15.74 -28.45 -16.41
C ARG A 661 16.77 -27.32 -16.35
N ALA A 662 17.22 -26.82 -17.50
CA ALA A 662 18.12 -25.68 -17.58
C ALA A 662 17.45 -24.41 -17.02
N LEU A 663 16.16 -24.21 -17.27
CA LEU A 663 15.37 -23.15 -16.65
C LEU A 663 15.39 -23.24 -15.11
N GLU A 664 15.17 -24.42 -14.53
CA GLU A 664 15.15 -24.63 -13.07
C GLU A 664 16.54 -24.59 -12.40
N ARG A 665 17.58 -25.12 -13.03
CA ARG A 665 18.86 -25.44 -12.37
C ARG A 665 20.12 -25.10 -13.16
N GLY A 666 19.97 -24.79 -14.44
CA GLY A 666 21.08 -24.38 -15.29
C GLY A 666 21.50 -22.94 -15.03
N SER A 667 22.66 -22.57 -15.57
CA SER A 667 23.06 -21.16 -15.62
C SER A 667 22.11 -20.38 -16.53
N TYR A 668 22.08 -19.05 -16.39
CA TYR A 668 21.34 -18.19 -17.33
C TYR A 668 21.82 -18.39 -18.78
N GLU A 669 23.11 -18.66 -18.95
CA GLU A 669 23.76 -18.98 -20.24
C GLU A 669 23.26 -20.31 -20.82
N GLU A 670 23.24 -21.41 -20.05
CA GLU A 670 22.72 -22.71 -20.50
C GLU A 670 21.25 -22.61 -20.94
N PHE A 671 20.44 -21.87 -20.18
CA PHE A 671 19.05 -21.57 -20.50
C PHE A 671 18.92 -20.79 -21.83
N VAL A 672 19.74 -19.75 -22.06
CA VAL A 672 19.75 -18.98 -23.31
C VAL A 672 20.24 -19.84 -24.50
N THR A 673 21.29 -20.63 -24.34
CA THR A 673 21.77 -21.55 -25.39
C THR A 673 20.73 -22.60 -25.82
N LEU A 674 19.75 -22.92 -24.97
CA LEU A 674 18.61 -23.75 -25.38
C LEU A 674 17.50 -22.96 -26.07
N LEU A 675 17.25 -21.70 -25.70
CA LEU A 675 16.38 -20.79 -26.48
C LEU A 675 16.91 -20.63 -27.91
N GLU A 676 18.22 -20.38 -28.06
CA GLU A 676 18.92 -20.23 -29.35
C GLU A 676 18.83 -21.48 -30.24
N LYS A 677 18.67 -22.67 -29.63
CA LYS A 677 18.48 -23.95 -30.32
C LYS A 677 16.99 -24.27 -30.58
N GLY A 678 16.11 -23.28 -30.46
CA GLY A 678 14.68 -23.41 -30.75
C GLY A 678 13.91 -24.22 -29.71
N ALA A 679 14.29 -24.15 -28.43
CA ALA A 679 13.54 -24.79 -27.36
C ALA A 679 12.10 -24.24 -27.26
N ASN A 680 11.16 -25.13 -26.93
CA ASN A 680 9.76 -24.77 -26.73
C ASN A 680 9.59 -23.87 -25.49
N VAL A 681 9.49 -22.55 -25.68
CA VAL A 681 9.20 -21.57 -24.61
C VAL A 681 7.86 -21.80 -23.90
N ASN A 682 6.96 -22.55 -24.56
CA ASN A 682 5.64 -22.93 -24.07
C ASN A 682 5.61 -24.39 -23.55
N ALA A 683 6.79 -24.99 -23.34
CA ALA A 683 6.96 -26.28 -22.67
C ALA A 683 6.34 -26.26 -21.26
N ARG A 684 5.74 -27.40 -20.86
CA ARG A 684 5.15 -27.59 -19.54
C ARG A 684 5.75 -28.77 -18.79
N ASP A 685 5.88 -28.65 -17.48
CA ASP A 685 6.30 -29.76 -16.61
C ASP A 685 5.14 -30.74 -16.32
N SER A 686 5.40 -31.79 -15.53
CA SER A 686 4.40 -32.77 -15.12
C SER A 686 3.32 -32.23 -14.17
N GLN A 687 3.43 -30.97 -13.72
CA GLN A 687 2.41 -30.23 -12.97
C GLN A 687 1.73 -29.16 -13.85
N GLY A 688 1.93 -29.23 -15.18
CA GLY A 688 1.37 -28.29 -16.15
C GLY A 688 1.98 -26.88 -16.11
N ASN A 689 2.97 -26.61 -15.26
CA ASN A 689 3.61 -25.30 -15.18
C ASN A 689 4.37 -25.03 -16.49
N SER A 690 4.00 -23.97 -17.21
CA SER A 690 4.79 -23.49 -18.33
C SER A 690 6.16 -22.98 -17.87
N ALA A 691 7.13 -22.85 -18.79
CA ALA A 691 8.40 -22.20 -18.50
C ALA A 691 8.20 -20.81 -17.86
N LEU A 692 7.21 -20.03 -18.34
CA LEU A 692 6.88 -18.72 -17.78
C LEU A 692 6.38 -18.84 -16.33
N ILE A 693 5.48 -19.78 -16.03
CA ILE A 693 5.04 -20.05 -14.66
C ILE A 693 6.22 -20.48 -13.77
N LYS A 694 7.15 -21.30 -14.27
CA LYS A 694 8.36 -21.69 -13.53
C LYS A 694 9.23 -20.49 -13.16
N ALA A 695 9.44 -19.55 -14.09
CA ALA A 695 10.17 -18.31 -13.81
C ALA A 695 9.46 -17.43 -12.77
N VAL A 696 8.12 -17.32 -12.83
CA VAL A 696 7.31 -16.63 -11.80
C VAL A 696 7.44 -17.30 -10.43
N LEU A 697 7.36 -18.64 -10.35
CA LEU A 697 7.50 -19.39 -9.09
C LEU A 697 8.91 -19.24 -8.49
N GLN A 698 9.94 -19.15 -9.33
CA GLN A 698 11.33 -18.88 -8.93
C GLN A 698 11.60 -17.40 -8.59
N LYS A 699 10.64 -16.50 -8.86
CA LYS A 699 10.80 -15.03 -8.83
C LYS A 699 11.88 -14.49 -9.79
N ASP A 700 12.29 -15.27 -10.79
CA ASP A 700 13.32 -14.89 -11.76
C ASP A 700 12.70 -14.02 -12.87
N LEU A 701 12.63 -12.71 -12.59
CA LEU A 701 12.14 -11.70 -13.52
C LEU A 701 13.00 -11.63 -14.80
N ARG A 702 14.27 -12.06 -14.76
CA ARG A 702 15.16 -12.05 -15.94
C ARG A 702 14.80 -13.18 -16.90
N LYS A 703 14.65 -14.41 -16.40
CA LYS A 703 14.15 -15.55 -17.20
C LYS A 703 12.71 -15.32 -17.65
N ALA A 704 11.84 -14.75 -16.81
CA ALA A 704 10.46 -14.44 -17.19
C ALA A 704 10.41 -13.41 -18.34
N LYS A 705 11.17 -12.31 -18.27
CA LYS A 705 11.28 -11.33 -19.36
C LYS A 705 11.89 -11.94 -20.63
N ALA A 706 12.91 -12.81 -20.52
CA ALA A 706 13.46 -13.52 -21.66
C ALA A 706 12.43 -14.43 -22.34
N LEU A 707 11.68 -15.22 -21.56
CA LEU A 707 10.62 -16.08 -22.08
C LEU A 707 9.51 -15.29 -22.78
N LEU A 708 9.05 -14.17 -22.18
CA LEU A 708 8.06 -13.28 -22.80
C LEU A 708 8.58 -12.68 -24.11
N ALA A 709 9.83 -12.21 -24.13
CA ALA A 709 10.48 -11.71 -25.36
C ALA A 709 10.65 -12.80 -26.43
N SER A 710 10.80 -14.07 -26.03
CA SER A 710 10.82 -15.23 -26.92
C SER A 710 9.43 -15.82 -27.23
N GLY A 711 8.32 -15.16 -26.86
CA GLY A 711 6.96 -15.56 -27.25
C GLY A 711 6.28 -16.59 -26.33
N ALA A 712 6.64 -16.65 -25.05
CA ALA A 712 5.91 -17.45 -24.07
C ALA A 712 4.51 -16.87 -23.79
N ASP A 713 3.50 -17.74 -23.82
CA ASP A 713 2.08 -17.39 -23.66
C ASP A 713 1.72 -17.17 -22.16
N PRO A 714 1.27 -15.95 -21.77
CA PRO A 714 0.92 -15.64 -20.38
C PRO A 714 -0.45 -16.20 -19.95
N ALA A 715 -1.31 -16.59 -20.90
CA ALA A 715 -2.63 -17.14 -20.62
C ALA A 715 -2.59 -18.64 -20.28
N GLN A 716 -1.42 -19.29 -20.36
CA GLN A 716 -1.24 -20.67 -19.94
C GLN A 716 -1.52 -20.85 -18.45
N LYS A 717 -2.27 -21.92 -18.15
CA LYS A 717 -2.61 -22.34 -16.80
C LYS A 717 -1.85 -23.63 -16.44
N ASN A 718 -1.39 -23.74 -15.20
CA ASN A 718 -0.85 -24.99 -14.66
C ASN A 718 -1.96 -25.98 -14.27
N SER A 719 -1.61 -27.15 -13.70
CA SER A 719 -2.59 -28.17 -13.30
C SER A 719 -3.60 -27.69 -12.26
N GLU A 720 -3.29 -26.65 -11.46
CA GLU A 720 -4.24 -26.00 -10.54
C GLU A 720 -5.02 -24.85 -11.17
N ALA A 721 -5.03 -24.78 -12.51
CA ALA A 721 -5.69 -23.77 -13.32
C ALA A 721 -5.25 -22.31 -13.01
N MET A 722 -4.06 -22.15 -12.39
CA MET A 722 -3.45 -20.86 -12.07
C MET A 722 -2.59 -20.36 -13.24
N THR A 723 -2.71 -19.07 -13.56
CA THR A 723 -1.92 -18.39 -14.60
C THR A 723 -0.65 -17.78 -14.03
N ALA A 724 0.28 -17.37 -14.91
CA ALA A 724 1.47 -16.61 -14.51
C ALA A 724 1.09 -15.33 -13.74
N LEU A 725 0.03 -14.62 -14.17
CA LEU A 725 -0.42 -13.37 -13.54
C LEU A 725 -1.05 -13.61 -12.16
N MET A 726 -1.85 -14.67 -11.99
CA MET A 726 -2.39 -15.06 -10.68
C MET A 726 -1.28 -15.37 -9.67
N LEU A 727 -0.29 -16.15 -10.08
CA LEU A 727 0.83 -16.54 -9.23
C LEU A 727 1.74 -15.36 -8.89
N ALA A 728 2.02 -14.47 -9.86
CA ALA A 728 2.77 -13.23 -9.60
C ALA A 728 2.03 -12.32 -8.61
N ALA A 729 0.70 -12.25 -8.71
CA ALA A 729 -0.14 -11.47 -7.81
C ALA A 729 -0.22 -12.05 -6.39
N GLN A 730 -0.31 -13.39 -6.27
CA GLN A 730 -0.31 -14.09 -4.98
C GLN A 730 1.06 -14.00 -4.27
N LEU A 731 2.16 -14.14 -5.02
CA LEU A 731 3.54 -14.15 -4.51
C LEU A 731 4.12 -12.75 -4.23
N ASN A 732 3.29 -11.70 -4.29
CA ASN A 732 3.66 -10.31 -4.13
C ASN A 732 4.82 -9.89 -5.07
N GLN A 733 4.63 -10.02 -6.38
CA GLN A 733 5.65 -9.67 -7.38
C GLN A 733 5.18 -8.53 -8.30
N SER A 734 5.12 -7.30 -7.80
CA SER A 734 4.59 -6.13 -8.53
C SER A 734 5.25 -5.92 -9.90
N GLU A 735 6.57 -6.05 -10.02
CA GLU A 735 7.27 -5.91 -11.32
C GLU A 735 7.05 -7.09 -12.27
N MET A 736 6.76 -8.28 -11.75
CA MET A 736 6.34 -9.43 -12.56
C MET A 736 4.91 -9.27 -13.05
N VAL A 737 4.00 -8.77 -12.20
CA VAL A 737 2.62 -8.40 -12.56
C VAL A 737 2.63 -7.33 -13.66
N LYS A 738 3.41 -6.25 -13.50
CA LYS A 738 3.60 -5.22 -14.53
C LYS A 738 4.13 -5.84 -15.84
N ALA A 739 5.19 -6.65 -15.79
CA ALA A 739 5.75 -7.29 -16.99
C ALA A 739 4.74 -8.20 -17.73
N LEU A 740 3.92 -8.96 -16.99
CA LEU A 740 2.88 -9.82 -17.54
C LEU A 740 1.71 -9.01 -18.15
N LEU A 741 1.28 -7.92 -17.50
CA LEU A 741 0.28 -7.00 -18.05
C LEU A 741 0.81 -6.25 -19.28
N THR A 742 2.09 -5.86 -19.30
CA THR A 742 2.75 -5.31 -20.50
C THR A 742 2.78 -6.33 -21.64
N ALA A 743 2.95 -7.61 -21.32
CA ALA A 743 2.80 -8.73 -22.27
C ALA A 743 1.33 -9.16 -22.52
N GLN A 744 0.37 -8.28 -22.23
CA GLN A 744 -1.07 -8.44 -22.53
C GLN A 744 -1.73 -9.67 -21.86
N ALA A 745 -1.27 -10.08 -20.67
CA ALA A 745 -1.95 -11.08 -19.86
C ALA A 745 -3.38 -10.62 -19.46
N ASP A 746 -4.38 -11.48 -19.67
CA ASP A 746 -5.78 -11.20 -19.29
C ASP A 746 -5.93 -11.09 -17.76
N VAL A 747 -6.20 -9.87 -17.29
CA VAL A 747 -6.39 -9.52 -15.89
C VAL A 747 -7.61 -10.20 -15.25
N ASN A 748 -8.62 -10.53 -16.07
CA ASN A 748 -9.90 -11.12 -15.67
C ASN A 748 -9.98 -12.63 -15.92
N GLN A 749 -8.88 -13.26 -16.38
CA GLN A 749 -8.84 -14.70 -16.62
C GLN A 749 -9.18 -15.46 -15.35
N LYS A 750 -10.12 -16.41 -15.42
CA LYS A 750 -10.64 -17.15 -14.26
C LYS A 750 -9.97 -18.52 -14.10
N ASN A 751 -9.71 -18.93 -12.86
CA ASN A 751 -9.34 -20.28 -12.49
C ASN A 751 -10.62 -21.13 -12.34
N GLU A 752 -10.84 -22.04 -13.29
CA GLU A 752 -12.05 -22.85 -13.40
C GLU A 752 -12.20 -23.92 -12.30
N LYS A 753 -11.11 -24.30 -11.61
CA LYS A 753 -11.15 -25.17 -10.42
C LYS A 753 -11.66 -24.43 -9.18
N MET A 754 -11.52 -23.11 -9.15
CA MET A 754 -11.75 -22.24 -7.99
C MET A 754 -12.82 -21.16 -8.29
N GLY A 755 -13.84 -21.54 -9.06
CA GLY A 755 -14.97 -20.68 -9.39
C GLY A 755 -14.57 -19.52 -10.31
N GLU A 756 -14.50 -18.31 -9.76
CA GLU A 756 -14.05 -17.11 -10.47
C GLU A 756 -12.76 -16.50 -9.90
N TRP A 757 -11.90 -17.30 -9.27
CA TRP A 757 -10.63 -16.81 -8.76
C TRP A 757 -9.76 -16.22 -9.89
N THR A 758 -9.46 -14.93 -9.81
CA THR A 758 -8.64 -14.16 -10.77
C THR A 758 -7.31 -13.72 -10.16
N ALA A 759 -6.49 -13.00 -10.94
CA ALA A 759 -5.31 -12.32 -10.40
C ALA A 759 -5.67 -11.32 -9.28
N LEU A 760 -6.81 -10.63 -9.40
CA LEU A 760 -7.28 -9.71 -8.36
C LEU A 760 -7.62 -10.44 -7.06
N PHE A 761 -8.36 -11.56 -7.13
CA PHE A 761 -8.61 -12.37 -5.95
C PHE A 761 -7.29 -12.92 -5.38
N SER A 762 -6.32 -13.27 -6.22
CA SER A 762 -4.99 -13.72 -5.80
C SER A 762 -4.23 -12.65 -4.99
N ALA A 763 -4.26 -11.40 -5.44
CA ALA A 763 -3.65 -10.26 -4.73
C ALA A 763 -4.38 -9.97 -3.41
N VAL A 764 -5.71 -9.98 -3.44
CA VAL A 764 -6.55 -9.66 -2.29
C VAL A 764 -6.48 -10.75 -1.21
N TRP A 765 -6.43 -12.01 -1.62
CA TRP A 765 -6.23 -13.14 -0.73
C TRP A 765 -4.89 -13.07 0.02
N ALA A 766 -3.84 -12.61 -0.67
CA ALA A 766 -2.50 -12.44 -0.13
C ALA A 766 -2.29 -11.12 0.63
N GLY A 767 -3.26 -10.20 0.66
CA GLY A 767 -3.12 -8.90 1.35
C GLY A 767 -2.30 -7.84 0.60
N ASN A 768 -1.94 -8.07 -0.67
CA ASN A 768 -1.05 -7.21 -1.45
C ASN A 768 -1.77 -5.97 -2.01
N LEU A 769 -1.67 -4.81 -1.33
CA LEU A 769 -2.38 -3.59 -1.73
C LEU A 769 -1.95 -3.06 -3.10
N ASP A 770 -0.66 -2.82 -3.31
CA ASP A 770 -0.11 -2.27 -4.56
C ASP A 770 -0.55 -3.07 -5.79
N ILE A 771 -0.53 -4.40 -5.67
CA ILE A 771 -0.93 -5.30 -6.76
C ILE A 771 -2.44 -5.24 -6.98
N THR A 772 -3.23 -5.12 -5.90
CA THR A 772 -4.67 -4.89 -6.00
C THR A 772 -4.97 -3.56 -6.71
N LYS A 773 -4.16 -2.50 -6.45
CA LYS A 773 -4.22 -1.21 -7.15
C LYS A 773 -3.99 -1.36 -8.65
N ILE A 774 -2.84 -1.95 -9.01
CA ILE A 774 -2.39 -2.20 -10.38
C ILE A 774 -3.42 -3.03 -11.17
N LEU A 775 -3.97 -4.09 -10.57
CA LEU A 775 -4.93 -4.96 -11.25
C LEU A 775 -6.29 -4.29 -11.47
N LEU A 776 -6.76 -3.47 -10.51
CA LEU A 776 -7.99 -2.68 -10.67
C LEU A 776 -7.82 -1.55 -11.69
N GLU A 777 -6.65 -0.90 -11.74
CA GLU A 777 -6.29 0.05 -12.79
C GLU A 777 -6.17 -0.61 -14.18
N ALA A 778 -5.75 -1.88 -14.24
CA ALA A 778 -5.79 -2.69 -15.45
C ALA A 778 -7.19 -3.23 -15.81
N GLY A 779 -8.24 -2.89 -15.06
CA GLY A 779 -9.63 -3.26 -15.36
C GLY A 779 -10.10 -4.61 -14.79
N ALA A 780 -9.49 -5.10 -13.71
CA ALA A 780 -9.99 -6.29 -13.02
C ALA A 780 -11.39 -6.07 -12.41
N ASN A 781 -12.28 -7.05 -12.58
CA ASN A 781 -13.62 -7.04 -11.98
C ASN A 781 -13.53 -7.29 -10.46
N PRO A 782 -13.96 -6.33 -9.61
CA PRO A 782 -13.88 -6.47 -8.16
C PRO A 782 -15.01 -7.35 -7.56
N ASN A 783 -15.99 -7.75 -8.36
CA ASN A 783 -17.15 -8.58 -7.99
C ASN A 783 -17.03 -10.06 -8.38
N VAL A 784 -15.80 -10.55 -8.59
CA VAL A 784 -15.57 -11.97 -8.86
C VAL A 784 -15.86 -12.83 -7.62
N ARG A 785 -16.32 -14.07 -7.82
CA ARG A 785 -16.74 -14.97 -6.74
C ARG A 785 -15.93 -16.26 -6.67
N TYR A 786 -15.07 -16.39 -5.67
CA TYR A 786 -14.40 -17.64 -5.31
C TYR A 786 -15.38 -18.55 -4.55
N TYR A 787 -15.46 -19.83 -4.92
CA TYR A 787 -16.18 -20.84 -4.14
C TYR A 787 -15.43 -22.17 -4.15
N GLU A 788 -15.42 -22.82 -3.00
CA GLU A 788 -14.86 -24.15 -2.81
C GLU A 788 -15.69 -25.21 -3.55
N ALA A 789 -15.03 -26.26 -4.04
CA ALA A 789 -15.70 -27.35 -4.73
C ALA A 789 -16.72 -28.05 -3.81
N GLY A 790 -18.02 -27.91 -4.13
CA GLY A 790 -19.14 -28.45 -3.35
C GLY A 790 -19.98 -27.39 -2.63
N LYS A 791 -19.52 -26.14 -2.51
CA LYS A 791 -20.36 -25.02 -2.06
C LYS A 791 -21.26 -24.50 -3.18
N ARG A 792 -22.33 -23.78 -2.82
CA ARG A 792 -23.18 -23.07 -3.78
C ARG A 792 -22.43 -21.85 -4.33
N LYS A 793 -22.60 -21.56 -5.62
CA LYS A 793 -22.01 -20.36 -6.27
C LYS A 793 -22.52 -19.06 -5.64
N GLU A 794 -23.77 -19.08 -5.16
CA GLU A 794 -24.43 -17.98 -4.45
C GLU A 794 -23.84 -17.68 -3.06
N ASP A 795 -23.00 -18.57 -2.53
CA ASP A 795 -22.32 -18.45 -1.24
C ASP A 795 -20.80 -18.19 -1.40
N GLY A 796 -20.33 -17.88 -2.61
CA GLY A 796 -18.91 -17.63 -2.87
C GLY A 796 -18.38 -16.33 -2.23
N TRP A 797 -17.12 -16.39 -1.77
CA TRP A 797 -16.34 -15.24 -1.31
C TRP A 797 -16.11 -14.24 -2.44
N THR A 798 -16.39 -12.97 -2.18
CA THR A 798 -15.91 -11.87 -3.01
C THR A 798 -14.56 -11.36 -2.47
N PRO A 799 -13.72 -10.69 -3.29
CA PRO A 799 -12.53 -9.99 -2.80
C PRO A 799 -12.85 -9.07 -1.62
N LEU A 800 -14.01 -8.43 -1.69
CA LEU A 800 -14.52 -7.52 -0.67
C LEU A 800 -14.77 -8.24 0.65
N ASN A 801 -15.53 -9.33 0.64
CA ASN A 801 -15.88 -10.11 1.82
C ASN A 801 -14.64 -10.77 2.43
N TRP A 802 -13.68 -11.16 1.58
CA TRP A 802 -12.38 -11.67 2.03
C TRP A 802 -11.58 -10.59 2.75
N ALA A 803 -11.37 -9.43 2.13
CA ALA A 803 -10.60 -8.35 2.73
C ALA A 803 -11.25 -7.81 4.02
N VAL A 804 -12.59 -7.80 4.09
CA VAL A 804 -13.33 -7.61 5.36
C VAL A 804 -12.89 -8.64 6.41
N SER A 805 -12.89 -9.93 6.07
CA SER A 805 -12.53 -10.99 7.02
C SER A 805 -11.09 -10.87 7.56
N GLN A 806 -10.17 -10.35 6.74
CA GLN A 806 -8.73 -10.26 7.04
C GLN A 806 -8.30 -9.00 7.81
N ASN A 807 -9.23 -8.18 8.29
CA ASN A 807 -8.90 -6.89 8.95
C ASN A 807 -8.21 -5.85 8.07
N ASN A 808 -8.29 -6.00 6.75
CA ASN A 808 -7.50 -5.14 5.90
C ASN A 808 -8.27 -3.86 5.55
N LEU A 809 -7.98 -2.83 6.33
CA LEU A 809 -8.45 -1.46 6.14
C LEU A 809 -8.14 -0.99 4.73
N GLU A 810 -6.87 -0.91 4.35
CA GLU A 810 -6.45 -0.30 3.09
C GLU A 810 -6.79 -1.16 1.85
N MET A 811 -6.78 -2.49 1.97
CA MET A 811 -7.09 -3.37 0.82
C MET A 811 -8.56 -3.48 0.56
N THR A 812 -9.33 -3.64 1.63
CA THR A 812 -10.74 -3.47 1.42
C THR A 812 -10.97 -2.04 0.94
N GLN A 813 -10.08 -1.05 1.22
CA GLN A 813 -10.02 0.31 0.66
C GLN A 813 -9.56 0.37 -0.83
N LEU A 814 -9.90 -0.61 -1.71
CA LEU A 814 -9.61 -0.51 -3.16
C LEU A 814 -10.64 -1.04 -4.21
N LEU A 815 -11.39 -2.12 -3.95
CA LEU A 815 -12.52 -2.73 -4.72
C LEU A 815 -13.85 -1.93 -5.06
N LEU A 816 -14.78 -1.60 -4.13
CA LEU A 816 -16.00 -0.74 -4.23
C LEU A 816 -15.91 0.60 -4.99
N SER A 817 -14.95 1.51 -4.72
CA SER A 817 -14.87 2.77 -5.50
C SER A 817 -14.38 2.50 -6.92
N ARG A 818 -13.67 1.36 -7.09
CA ARG A 818 -13.43 0.67 -8.37
C ARG A 818 -14.58 -0.28 -8.78
N GLY A 819 -15.73 -0.26 -8.10
CA GLY A 819 -16.98 -0.92 -8.49
C GLY A 819 -17.44 -2.20 -7.76
N ALA A 820 -16.81 -2.67 -6.66
CA ALA A 820 -17.41 -3.78 -5.89
C ALA A 820 -18.79 -3.44 -5.28
N ASP A 821 -19.59 -4.48 -5.08
CA ASP A 821 -20.95 -4.47 -4.56
C ASP A 821 -20.95 -5.02 -3.13
N PRO A 822 -21.33 -4.21 -2.12
CA PRO A 822 -21.24 -4.60 -0.72
C PRO A 822 -22.39 -5.50 -0.26
N SER A 823 -23.42 -5.71 -1.09
CA SER A 823 -24.57 -6.57 -0.80
C SER A 823 -24.33 -8.06 -1.09
N GLN A 824 -23.24 -8.42 -1.77
CA GLN A 824 -22.99 -9.79 -2.23
C GLN A 824 -22.69 -10.76 -1.08
N ARG A 825 -23.52 -11.79 -0.92
CA ARG A 825 -23.45 -12.79 0.16
C ARG A 825 -22.38 -13.89 -0.06
N THR A 826 -21.91 -14.49 1.02
CA THR A 826 -20.87 -15.52 1.12
C THR A 826 -21.22 -16.40 2.31
N ASP A 827 -21.49 -17.69 2.16
CA ASP A 827 -22.12 -18.52 3.20
C ASP A 827 -23.35 -17.84 3.87
N GLY A 828 -24.26 -17.28 3.04
CA GLY A 828 -25.40 -16.47 3.48
C GLY A 828 -25.05 -15.05 3.97
N TRP A 829 -23.75 -14.74 4.07
CA TRP A 829 -23.22 -13.54 4.72
C TRP A 829 -22.66 -12.46 3.72
N THR A 830 -23.20 -11.23 3.54
CA THR A 830 -22.68 -10.09 2.66
C THR A 830 -21.21 -9.62 2.93
N ALA A 831 -20.80 -8.40 2.54
CA ALA A 831 -19.60 -7.76 3.09
C ALA A 831 -19.78 -7.31 4.54
N LEU A 832 -20.82 -6.51 4.80
CA LEU A 832 -20.86 -5.65 5.98
C LEU A 832 -20.76 -6.43 7.28
N MET A 833 -21.60 -7.42 7.52
CA MET A 833 -21.61 -8.07 8.83
C MET A 833 -20.53 -9.14 9.04
N ASN A 834 -19.66 -9.35 8.05
CA ASN A 834 -18.37 -10.00 8.25
C ASN A 834 -17.39 -9.05 8.96
N ALA A 835 -17.73 -7.76 8.97
CA ALA A 835 -17.06 -6.77 9.77
C ALA A 835 -17.56 -6.80 11.23
N SER A 836 -18.82 -6.60 11.60
CA SER A 836 -19.13 -6.59 13.06
C SER A 836 -19.40 -7.95 13.70
N TRP A 837 -18.62 -8.96 13.29
CA TRP A 837 -18.35 -10.15 14.12
C TRP A 837 -17.87 -9.74 15.52
N TYR A 838 -16.55 -9.59 15.68
CA TYR A 838 -15.86 -9.61 16.96
C TYR A 838 -16.00 -8.26 17.70
N GLY A 839 -16.99 -7.40 17.50
CA GLY A 839 -17.09 -6.17 18.32
C GLY A 839 -16.01 -5.15 18.01
N ARG A 840 -16.39 -4.20 17.17
CA ARG A 840 -15.50 -3.69 16.15
C ARG A 840 -16.20 -2.38 15.56
N MET A 841 -15.57 -1.18 15.38
CA MET A 841 -15.99 0.01 14.49
C MET A 841 -14.97 0.62 13.39
N ASP A 842 -13.80 0.05 12.97
CA ASP A 842 -12.94 0.35 11.72
C ASP A 842 -12.65 -0.83 10.63
N LEU A 843 -13.20 -0.99 9.33
CA LEU A 843 -14.25 -1.83 8.46
C LEU A 843 -15.87 -1.60 8.36
N ALA A 844 -16.86 -2.39 8.80
CA ALA A 844 -18.32 -2.05 8.95
C ALA A 844 -18.92 -0.59 8.97
N THR A 845 -18.22 0.47 9.34
CA THR A 845 -18.67 1.85 9.44
C THR A 845 -18.58 2.61 8.09
N VAL A 846 -17.78 2.14 7.12
CA VAL A 846 -17.61 2.85 5.83
C VAL A 846 -18.19 2.13 4.62
N LEU A 847 -18.47 0.80 4.55
CA LEU A 847 -19.32 0.38 3.41
C LEU A 847 -20.76 0.92 3.61
N LEU A 848 -21.07 1.63 4.73
CA LEU A 848 -22.25 2.49 4.89
C LEU A 848 -22.20 3.59 3.85
N GLN A 849 -21.00 3.99 3.45
CA GLN A 849 -20.76 4.95 2.39
C GLN A 849 -21.18 4.41 1.03
N ALA A 850 -20.86 3.15 0.71
CA ALA A 850 -21.35 2.42 -0.48
C ALA A 850 -22.80 1.90 -0.37
N GLY A 851 -23.30 1.63 0.84
CA GLY A 851 -24.71 1.41 1.17
C GLY A 851 -25.34 0.00 1.00
N ALA A 852 -24.65 -1.10 1.36
CA ALA A 852 -25.29 -2.44 1.56
C ALA A 852 -26.39 -2.50 2.64
N ARG A 853 -27.15 -3.62 2.66
CA ARG A 853 -28.39 -3.77 3.44
C ARG A 853 -28.70 -5.23 3.89
N GLU A 854 -29.64 -5.36 4.86
CA GLU A 854 -29.95 -6.57 5.71
C GLU A 854 -29.94 -7.96 5.04
#